data_AF-A0A951XZ12-F1
#
_entry.id   AF-A0A951XZ12-F1
#
_cell.length_a   1.000
_cell.length_b   1.000
_cell.length_c   1.000
_cell.angle_alpha   90.00
_cell.angle_beta   90.00
_cell.angle_gamma   90.00
#
_symmetry.space_group_name_H-M   'P 1'
#
loop_
_entity.id
_entity.type
_entity.pdbx_description
1 polymer ?
#
loop_
_entity_poly.entity_id
_entity_poly.type
_entity_poly.pdbx_seq_one_letter_code
_entity_poly.pdbx_strand_id
1 'polypeptide(L)'
;MRRPTSAVGHALSAVGHALIAGLLTATALAQTAATHERGPSRVREGGTPQPEHRIIEPYSIRLDTTLDIPTSGVVASPPEFAPMQGVLFSYITGQWTQVVTAMVAELTKPGYDEIAYVMVRSAAEQSAATTAFQSAGADMSKVQFMIMNMNALWCRDWGPHYTTHGDALVIVDSHYYPTRPLDNFGPVRLAQDFWQIPLYDTGLYYSGGNFQADSLRNGYVTQLVSVDNPASQGFDVNLIAEFYKKFQGIDTLHVFGQLPGSVDGTGHIDMWMYLIDDNRAIVSEFIPGSNQTAINITNAGAAYLQNTLGYTVTRTPAWNVGSTHYTYTNAFRINNRIFLCVYGTLLAPGGNAAYNDRDAEAYAAWQAAAPELTLVPIQCNAIIPAAGAIHCIVKQVPRRVTETPAVQVVWPDGDDVLNVGSTYEIIWGAFDNKAVTAVDLYYSTDGGATYPHVIALGEANDSRYTWTVPDTPSGAVRIRVEAHDADGNVGVGVSPSDSRIVKVTEVVYDFSVNAGVDRWGWGNQTGSWANINANRTPVATQLTGANYAGIAASDNQYYTSQTPTAANETTHVFEFTIAEPLHRVRDIGIRWEGQSAACNQMSLHVWDDALGNWTDARTGLTGQNRYMDSAAYYQRDAILSGNLNVDIGRYLTNDGKLTLLLYGQRSANNSVHDHVQVTVLVNECAGDFNDDGAVTQVDLGILLANYGCTGDCAGDVDGDGDVDQSDLGALLANFGQSCL
;
A
#
# COMPACT_ATOMS: atom_id res chain seq x y z
N MET A 1 12.55 79.50 -12.38
CA MET A 1 12.84 80.14 -11.09
C MET A 1 12.90 79.04 -10.04
N ARG A 2 14.04 78.89 -9.34
CA ARG A 2 14.33 78.11 -8.11
C ARG A 2 14.13 76.57 -8.08
N ARG A 3 15.26 75.86 -8.09
CA ARG A 3 15.60 74.66 -7.27
C ARG A 3 15.65 75.05 -5.77
N PRO A 4 15.62 74.14 -4.75
CA PRO A 4 16.50 72.95 -4.55
C PRO A 4 15.76 71.73 -3.91
N THR A 5 16.28 70.53 -3.60
CA THR A 5 17.53 70.05 -2.93
C THR A 5 17.72 68.52 -3.08
N SER A 6 18.99 68.06 -3.13
CA SER A 6 19.66 66.79 -2.64
C SER A 6 18.94 65.42 -2.73
N ALA A 7 19.46 64.36 -3.37
CA ALA A 7 20.77 63.65 -3.34
C ALA A 7 20.87 62.50 -2.29
N VAL A 8 21.59 61.44 -2.71
CA VAL A 8 22.07 60.21 -2.02
C VAL A 8 21.08 59.01 -2.08
N GLY A 9 21.41 57.80 -2.55
CA GLY A 9 22.67 57.22 -3.07
C GLY A 9 22.74 55.70 -2.75
N HIS A 10 23.19 54.90 -3.73
CA HIS A 10 23.61 53.47 -3.71
C HIS A 10 22.51 52.39 -3.57
N ALA A 11 22.23 51.48 -4.51
CA ALA A 11 23.01 50.58 -5.39
C ALA A 11 23.42 49.25 -4.75
N LEU A 12 22.85 48.14 -5.25
CA LEU A 12 23.29 46.72 -5.32
C LEU A 12 22.08 45.92 -5.86
N SER A 13 21.88 45.60 -7.15
CA SER A 13 22.61 44.81 -8.17
C SER A 13 22.53 43.28 -8.00
N ALA A 14 21.84 42.65 -8.98
CA ALA A 14 21.92 41.24 -9.46
C ALA A 14 21.55 40.13 -8.46
N VAL A 15 20.77 39.09 -8.77
CA VAL A 15 20.69 38.12 -9.88
C VAL A 15 19.27 37.51 -9.78
N GLY A 16 18.46 37.33 -10.83
CA GLY A 16 18.56 36.31 -11.88
C GLY A 16 17.15 35.90 -12.34
N HIS A 17 17.06 35.43 -13.58
CA HIS A 17 15.86 35.18 -14.38
C HIS A 17 14.99 34.01 -13.86
N ALA A 18 13.66 34.10 -14.04
CA ALA A 18 12.89 33.30 -15.03
C ALA A 18 11.40 33.21 -14.65
N LEU A 19 10.55 33.61 -15.61
CA LEU A 19 9.12 33.31 -15.68
C LEU A 19 8.92 32.00 -16.46
N ILE A 20 7.70 31.46 -16.33
CA ILE A 20 6.87 30.70 -17.30
C ILE A 20 6.49 29.28 -16.84
N ALA A 21 5.19 29.02 -17.05
CA ALA A 21 4.34 27.95 -16.57
C ALA A 21 4.48 26.59 -17.29
N GLY A 22 4.05 25.54 -16.57
CA GLY A 22 3.23 24.43 -17.07
C GLY A 22 3.94 23.30 -17.81
N LEU A 23 3.87 22.08 -17.26
CA LEU A 23 3.27 20.90 -17.88
C LEU A 23 3.31 19.70 -16.91
N LEU A 24 2.21 18.95 -16.85
CA LEU A 24 2.14 17.58 -16.34
C LEU A 24 2.89 16.64 -17.29
N THR A 25 3.63 15.67 -16.75
CA THR A 25 3.95 14.35 -17.34
C THR A 25 4.35 13.44 -16.15
N ALA A 26 3.49 12.50 -15.74
CA ALA A 26 3.42 11.12 -16.22
C ALA A 26 4.77 10.42 -16.14
N THR A 27 5.04 9.73 -15.03
CA THR A 27 6.17 8.81 -14.87
C THR A 27 5.62 7.39 -14.74
N ALA A 28 5.82 6.63 -15.81
CA ALA A 28 5.45 5.24 -15.98
C ALA A 28 6.42 4.31 -15.24
N LEU A 29 5.86 3.25 -14.67
CA LEU A 29 6.52 2.08 -14.10
C LEU A 29 6.74 1.02 -15.16
N ALA A 30 7.87 0.31 -15.14
CA ALA A 30 8.01 -0.93 -15.91
C ALA A 30 8.96 -1.92 -15.25
N GLN A 31 8.42 -2.89 -14.50
CA GLN A 31 9.11 -4.07 -13.95
C GLN A 31 9.33 -5.17 -15.01
N THR A 32 10.36 -6.04 -14.89
CA THR A 32 10.24 -7.44 -15.33
C THR A 32 10.98 -8.52 -14.51
N ALA A 33 10.22 -9.60 -14.27
CA ALA A 33 10.58 -11.03 -14.23
C ALA A 33 11.53 -11.57 -13.13
N ALA A 34 11.15 -11.39 -11.87
CA ALA A 34 11.20 -12.50 -10.90
C ALA A 34 9.77 -13.04 -10.72
N THR A 35 9.55 -14.16 -10.02
CA THR A 35 8.20 -14.51 -9.53
C THR A 35 7.65 -13.30 -8.74
N HIS A 36 6.84 -12.48 -9.40
CA HIS A 36 6.31 -11.25 -8.85
C HIS A 36 5.21 -11.62 -7.88
N GLU A 37 5.58 -11.86 -6.62
CA GLU A 37 4.64 -11.70 -5.52
C GLU A 37 4.31 -10.19 -5.41
N ARG A 38 3.54 -9.61 -6.35
CA ARG A 38 2.87 -8.29 -6.22
C ARG A 38 1.69 -8.36 -5.23
N GLY A 39 1.78 -9.24 -4.24
CA GLY A 39 0.95 -9.09 -3.05
C GLY A 39 1.62 -8.06 -2.16
N PRO A 40 0.86 -7.24 -1.39
CA PRO A 40 1.46 -6.51 -0.28
C PRO A 40 2.27 -7.53 0.52
N SER A 41 3.54 -7.19 0.81
CA SER A 41 4.43 -8.11 1.49
C SER A 41 3.70 -8.65 2.72
N ARG A 42 3.74 -9.96 2.95
CA ARG A 42 3.09 -10.58 4.11
C ARG A 42 3.72 -10.16 5.45
N VAL A 43 4.47 -9.06 5.47
CA VAL A 43 5.30 -8.54 6.54
C VAL A 43 4.84 -7.11 6.85
N ARG A 44 4.48 -6.87 8.12
CA ARG A 44 4.21 -5.54 8.68
C ARG A 44 5.09 -5.30 9.90
N GLU A 45 5.22 -4.03 10.28
CA GLU A 45 5.90 -3.64 11.52
C GLU A 45 5.32 -4.41 12.73
N GLY A 46 6.21 -5.04 13.50
CA GLY A 46 5.87 -5.87 14.66
C GLY A 46 5.77 -7.39 14.40
N GLY A 47 5.86 -7.86 13.14
CA GLY A 47 6.03 -9.29 12.80
C GLY A 47 4.82 -9.95 12.10
N THR A 48 5.00 -11.21 11.66
CA THR A 48 4.01 -11.99 10.88
C THR A 48 3.35 -13.12 11.69
N PRO A 49 2.09 -13.53 11.40
CA PRO A 49 1.33 -14.44 12.27
C PRO A 49 1.60 -15.96 12.20
N GLN A 50 2.55 -16.47 11.40
CA GLN A 50 2.74 -17.93 11.21
C GLN A 50 4.07 -18.43 11.81
N PRO A 51 4.10 -19.59 12.49
CA PRO A 51 5.33 -20.14 13.05
C PRO A 51 6.14 -20.89 11.96
N GLU A 52 7.46 -20.86 12.15
CA GLU A 52 8.49 -21.68 11.49
C GLU A 52 8.93 -21.18 10.09
N HIS A 53 10.09 -20.51 10.07
CA HIS A 53 11.00 -20.27 8.92
C HIS A 53 10.93 -18.99 8.07
N ARG A 54 10.20 -17.93 8.44
CA ARG A 54 10.48 -16.58 7.86
C ARG A 54 10.27 -15.46 8.87
N ILE A 55 11.33 -15.14 9.61
CA ILE A 55 11.44 -13.89 10.38
C ILE A 55 12.24 -12.90 9.53
N ILE A 56 11.58 -11.85 9.04
CA ILE A 56 12.19 -10.64 8.47
C ILE A 56 11.64 -9.47 9.29
N GLU A 57 12.52 -8.76 9.99
CA GLU A 57 12.22 -7.48 10.65
C GLU A 57 12.87 -6.32 9.88
N PRO A 58 12.65 -5.08 10.33
CA PRO A 58 11.65 -4.13 9.88
C PRO A 58 12.15 -3.35 8.66
N TYR A 59 11.31 -3.20 7.63
CA TYR A 59 11.62 -2.30 6.54
C TYR A 59 11.64 -0.85 7.05
N SER A 60 12.73 -0.14 6.78
CA SER A 60 12.71 1.32 6.75
C SER A 60 11.75 1.78 5.66
N ILE A 61 10.86 2.71 5.99
CA ILE A 61 9.91 3.37 5.09
C ILE A 61 10.62 3.71 3.76
N ARG A 62 10.30 2.95 2.71
CA ARG A 62 10.53 3.38 1.34
C ARG A 62 9.27 4.09 0.90
N LEU A 63 9.36 5.41 0.78
CA LEU A 63 8.45 6.21 -0.04
C LEU A 63 8.76 5.85 -1.50
N ASP A 64 8.26 4.68 -1.91
CA ASP A 64 8.14 4.38 -3.31
C ASP A 64 7.12 5.36 -3.90
N THR A 65 7.53 6.17 -4.88
CA THR A 65 6.60 7.00 -5.66
C THR A 65 5.67 6.17 -6.54
N THR A 66 5.80 4.85 -6.47
CA THR A 66 4.98 3.85 -7.14
C THR A 66 4.25 2.94 -6.16
N LEU A 67 3.87 3.49 -5.00
CA LEU A 67 2.77 2.93 -4.20
C LEU A 67 1.61 2.57 -5.13
N ASP A 68 0.97 1.41 -4.89
CA ASP A 68 -0.33 1.02 -5.46
C ASP A 68 -1.33 2.14 -5.14
N ILE A 69 -1.32 3.17 -5.97
CA ILE A 69 -2.11 4.38 -5.83
C ILE A 69 -3.33 4.14 -6.70
N PRO A 70 -4.54 4.49 -6.25
CA PRO A 70 -5.67 4.57 -7.14
C PRO A 70 -5.38 5.50 -8.33
N THR A 71 -5.03 4.94 -9.51
CA THR A 71 -4.63 5.70 -10.71
C THR A 71 -5.80 6.09 -11.60
N SER A 72 -6.99 5.48 -11.41
CA SER A 72 -8.13 5.65 -12.31
C SER A 72 -9.50 5.35 -11.67
N GLY A 73 -10.38 6.34 -11.64
CA GLY A 73 -11.73 6.20 -11.09
C GLY A 73 -11.95 7.05 -9.85
N VAL A 74 -13.22 7.25 -9.47
CA VAL A 74 -13.55 8.03 -8.28
C VAL A 74 -13.30 7.15 -7.06
N VAL A 75 -12.40 7.57 -6.18
CA VAL A 75 -12.22 6.94 -4.87
C VAL A 75 -13.22 7.50 -3.90
N ALA A 76 -13.98 6.69 -3.15
CA ALA A 76 -14.92 7.19 -2.15
C ALA A 76 -15.11 6.22 -0.96
N SER A 77 -14.86 6.71 0.26
CA SER A 77 -15.26 6.02 1.49
C SER A 77 -16.78 6.09 1.66
N PRO A 78 -17.49 4.94 1.75
CA PRO A 78 -18.91 4.95 2.07
C PRO A 78 -19.10 5.44 3.52
N PRO A 79 -20.02 6.40 3.77
CA PRO A 79 -20.37 6.78 5.12
C PRO A 79 -21.01 5.60 5.86
N GLU A 80 -20.95 5.57 7.20
CA GLU A 80 -21.54 4.47 7.99
C GLU A 80 -23.07 4.36 7.78
N PHE A 81 -23.74 5.43 7.37
CA PHE A 81 -25.18 5.39 7.04
C PHE A 81 -25.50 4.94 5.60
N ALA A 82 -24.49 4.60 4.79
CA ALA A 82 -24.70 3.97 3.50
C ALA A 82 -25.31 2.56 3.67
N PRO A 83 -25.97 2.00 2.65
CA PRO A 83 -26.44 0.63 2.67
C PRO A 83 -25.31 -0.35 3.04
N MET A 84 -25.59 -1.27 3.97
CA MET A 84 -24.63 -2.25 4.48
C MET A 84 -25.10 -3.68 4.25
N GLN A 85 -24.17 -4.54 3.84
CA GLN A 85 -24.42 -5.96 3.63
C GLN A 85 -24.37 -6.70 4.96
N GLY A 86 -23.53 -6.23 5.88
CA GLY A 86 -23.34 -6.87 7.16
C GLY A 86 -22.40 -6.10 8.06
N VAL A 87 -22.01 -6.77 9.13
CA VAL A 87 -21.14 -6.22 10.16
C VAL A 87 -20.04 -7.22 10.46
N LEU A 88 -18.81 -6.73 10.49
CA LEU A 88 -17.64 -7.47 10.93
C LEU A 88 -17.50 -7.33 12.44
N PHE A 89 -17.39 -8.45 13.15
CA PHE A 89 -17.24 -8.53 14.60
C PHE A 89 -15.95 -9.25 14.98
N SER A 90 -15.25 -8.76 16.00
CA SER A 90 -14.21 -9.53 16.69
C SER A 90 -14.81 -10.26 17.90
N TYR A 91 -14.74 -11.60 17.91
CA TYR A 91 -15.17 -12.41 19.04
C TYR A 91 -13.96 -13.10 19.69
N ILE A 92 -13.61 -12.66 20.90
CA ILE A 92 -12.51 -13.21 21.70
C ILE A 92 -13.08 -13.75 23.01
N THR A 93 -12.92 -15.05 23.26
CA THR A 93 -13.45 -15.69 24.47
C THR A 93 -12.86 -15.04 25.72
N GLY A 94 -13.74 -14.62 26.64
CA GLY A 94 -13.36 -13.91 27.87
C GLY A 94 -13.25 -12.39 27.73
N GLN A 95 -13.46 -11.81 26.55
CA GLN A 95 -13.45 -10.36 26.32
C GLN A 95 -14.83 -9.87 25.87
N TRP A 96 -15.69 -9.55 26.85
CA TRP A 96 -17.00 -8.93 26.64
C TRP A 96 -17.87 -9.56 25.54
N THR A 97 -17.76 -10.88 25.35
CA THR A 97 -18.47 -11.64 24.31
C THR A 97 -19.99 -11.49 24.35
N GLN A 98 -20.54 -11.13 25.52
CA GLN A 98 -21.96 -10.82 25.67
C GLN A 98 -22.43 -9.63 24.82
N VAL A 99 -21.58 -8.63 24.59
CA VAL A 99 -21.91 -7.45 23.77
C VAL A 99 -22.02 -7.88 22.30
N VAL A 100 -21.02 -8.60 21.80
CA VAL A 100 -21.02 -9.18 20.44
C VAL A 100 -22.19 -10.13 20.25
N THR A 101 -22.45 -11.01 21.22
CA THR A 101 -23.58 -11.96 21.17
C THR A 101 -24.92 -11.25 21.05
N ALA A 102 -25.15 -10.19 21.82
CA ALA A 102 -26.36 -9.39 21.74
C ALA A 102 -26.52 -8.74 20.36
N MET A 103 -25.45 -8.13 19.84
CA MET A 103 -25.47 -7.50 18.51
C MET A 103 -25.71 -8.50 17.38
N VAL A 104 -25.07 -9.67 17.41
CA VAL A 104 -25.26 -10.73 16.39
C VAL A 104 -26.70 -11.27 16.45
N ALA A 105 -27.25 -11.49 17.63
CA ALA A 105 -28.64 -11.93 17.78
C ALA A 105 -29.62 -10.90 17.22
N GLU A 106 -29.42 -9.61 17.51
CA GLU A 106 -30.24 -8.52 16.98
C GLU A 106 -30.09 -8.37 15.45
N LEU A 107 -28.86 -8.41 14.94
CA LEU A 107 -28.54 -8.27 13.52
C LEU A 107 -29.27 -9.33 12.68
N THR A 108 -29.26 -10.58 13.13
CA THR A 108 -29.70 -11.75 12.36
C THR A 108 -31.20 -12.06 12.49
N LYS A 109 -31.97 -11.25 13.24
CA LYS A 109 -33.42 -11.45 13.45
C LYS A 109 -34.20 -11.64 12.13
N PRO A 110 -35.33 -12.37 12.15
CA PRO A 110 -36.21 -12.47 10.98
C PRO A 110 -36.67 -11.09 10.47
N GLY A 111 -36.71 -10.91 9.14
CA GLY A 111 -37.07 -9.63 8.50
C GLY A 111 -35.88 -8.75 8.11
N TYR A 112 -34.67 -9.17 8.49
CA TYR A 112 -33.39 -8.52 8.20
C TYR A 112 -32.55 -9.45 7.33
N ASP A 113 -31.77 -8.93 6.39
CA ASP A 113 -30.95 -9.72 5.46
C ASP A 113 -29.44 -9.54 5.69
N GLU A 114 -29.06 -8.83 6.75
CA GLU A 114 -27.68 -8.54 7.07
C GLU A 114 -26.91 -9.77 7.60
N ILE A 115 -25.64 -9.83 7.24
CA ILE A 115 -24.73 -10.93 7.58
C ILE A 115 -23.83 -10.53 8.77
N ALA A 116 -23.69 -11.43 9.73
CA ALA A 116 -22.70 -11.33 10.81
C ALA A 116 -21.40 -12.02 10.36
N TYR A 117 -20.39 -11.23 10.01
CA TYR A 117 -19.04 -11.74 9.74
C TYR A 117 -18.26 -11.75 11.05
N VAL A 118 -17.96 -12.93 11.60
CA VAL A 118 -17.43 -13.08 12.96
C VAL A 118 -16.02 -13.63 12.93
N MET A 119 -15.06 -12.78 13.26
CA MET A 119 -13.66 -13.13 13.40
C MET A 119 -13.40 -13.80 14.75
N VAL A 120 -12.77 -14.98 14.73
CA VAL A 120 -12.41 -15.79 15.91
C VAL A 120 -10.99 -16.32 15.76
N ARG A 121 -10.26 -16.59 16.84
CA ARG A 121 -8.84 -17.01 16.74
C ARG A 121 -8.65 -18.49 16.54
N SER A 122 -9.71 -19.29 16.69
CA SER A 122 -9.63 -20.75 16.56
C SER A 122 -11.00 -21.40 16.35
N ALA A 123 -11.00 -22.65 15.89
CA ALA A 123 -12.20 -23.48 15.82
C ALA A 123 -12.87 -23.71 17.19
N ALA A 124 -12.10 -23.68 18.29
CA ALA A 124 -12.64 -23.77 19.64
C ALA A 124 -13.46 -22.51 20.00
N GLU A 125 -12.95 -21.33 19.67
CA GLU A 125 -13.69 -20.07 19.85
C GLU A 125 -14.90 -19.99 18.94
N GLN A 126 -14.80 -20.47 17.70
CA GLN A 126 -15.95 -20.61 16.80
C GLN A 126 -17.07 -21.45 17.41
N SER A 127 -16.72 -22.57 18.04
CA SER A 127 -17.68 -23.47 18.70
C SER A 127 -18.35 -22.79 19.91
N ALA A 128 -17.56 -22.04 20.69
CA ALA A 128 -18.08 -21.26 21.82
C ALA A 128 -19.02 -20.14 21.35
N ALA A 129 -18.63 -19.38 20.33
CA ALA A 129 -19.44 -18.33 19.72
C ALA A 129 -20.74 -18.88 19.15
N THR A 130 -20.68 -19.99 18.41
CA THR A 130 -21.87 -20.69 17.87
C THR A 130 -22.87 -21.02 18.98
N THR A 131 -22.39 -21.60 20.09
CA THR A 131 -23.25 -21.95 21.23
C THR A 131 -23.88 -20.70 21.86
N ALA A 132 -23.11 -19.62 22.04
CA ALA A 132 -23.59 -18.38 22.60
C ALA A 132 -24.64 -17.70 21.70
N PHE A 133 -24.39 -17.63 20.39
CA PHE A 133 -25.29 -17.04 19.41
C PHE A 133 -26.59 -17.81 19.28
N GLN A 134 -26.53 -19.15 19.21
CA GLN A 134 -27.72 -20.01 19.21
C GLN A 134 -28.55 -19.83 20.48
N SER A 135 -27.89 -19.75 21.65
CA SER A 135 -28.56 -19.54 22.93
C SER A 135 -29.23 -18.16 23.03
N ALA A 136 -28.68 -17.16 22.34
CA ALA A 136 -29.26 -15.82 22.22
C ALA A 136 -30.32 -15.71 21.13
N GLY A 137 -30.58 -16.78 20.36
CA GLY A 137 -31.59 -16.81 19.31
C GLY A 137 -31.15 -16.23 17.97
N ALA A 138 -29.83 -16.13 17.72
CA ALA A 138 -29.31 -15.70 16.43
C ALA A 138 -29.63 -16.71 15.32
N ASP A 139 -29.91 -16.20 14.11
CA ASP A 139 -30.04 -17.03 12.92
C ASP A 139 -28.66 -17.38 12.37
N MET A 140 -28.20 -18.60 12.68
CA MET A 140 -26.88 -19.09 12.28
C MET A 140 -26.70 -19.22 10.76
N SER A 141 -27.76 -19.20 9.95
CA SER A 141 -27.62 -19.16 8.50
C SER A 141 -27.05 -17.84 7.97
N LYS A 142 -27.08 -16.79 8.81
CA LYS A 142 -26.54 -15.45 8.53
C LYS A 142 -25.25 -15.16 9.30
N VAL A 143 -24.62 -16.17 9.91
CA VAL A 143 -23.36 -16.03 10.61
C VAL A 143 -22.26 -16.71 9.81
N GLN A 144 -21.26 -15.93 9.40
CA GLN A 144 -20.08 -16.42 8.69
C GLN A 144 -18.85 -16.25 9.56
N PHE A 145 -18.14 -17.34 9.82
CA PHE A 145 -16.94 -17.30 10.67
C PHE A 145 -15.66 -17.11 9.85
N MET A 146 -14.77 -16.28 10.37
CA MET A 146 -13.43 -16.04 9.83
C MET A 146 -12.41 -16.43 10.90
N ILE A 147 -11.61 -17.47 10.66
CA ILE A 147 -10.58 -17.86 11.62
C ILE A 147 -9.33 -17.03 11.38
N MET A 148 -9.07 -16.08 12.29
CA MET A 148 -7.87 -15.27 12.27
C MET A 148 -7.32 -14.91 13.65
N ASN A 149 -6.00 -15.01 13.76
CA ASN A 149 -5.27 -14.54 14.94
C ASN A 149 -5.36 -13.01 15.02
N MET A 150 -5.61 -12.50 16.22
CA MET A 150 -5.72 -11.06 16.54
C MET A 150 -5.18 -10.83 17.96
N ASN A 151 -4.64 -9.64 18.20
CA ASN A 151 -4.18 -9.22 19.53
C ASN A 151 -5.35 -8.69 20.38
N ALA A 152 -6.28 -7.94 19.77
CA ALA A 152 -7.38 -7.30 20.49
C ALA A 152 -8.68 -7.22 19.68
N LEU A 153 -9.81 -7.06 20.38
CA LEU A 153 -11.14 -7.03 19.77
C LEU A 153 -11.49 -5.74 19.00
N TRP A 154 -10.63 -4.72 19.02
CA TRP A 154 -10.91 -3.36 18.53
C TRP A 154 -10.87 -3.23 16.99
N CYS A 155 -11.63 -4.06 16.27
CA CYS A 155 -11.61 -4.10 14.81
C CYS A 155 -12.13 -2.84 14.13
N ARG A 156 -12.77 -1.92 14.86
CA ARG A 156 -13.02 -0.58 14.36
C ARG A 156 -11.72 0.14 13.99
N ASP A 157 -10.73 -0.01 14.86
CA ASP A 157 -9.48 0.73 14.84
C ASP A 157 -8.52 0.15 13.82
N TRP A 158 -8.25 -1.15 13.93
CA TRP A 158 -7.29 -1.86 13.09
C TRP A 158 -7.91 -2.51 11.85
N GLY A 159 -9.23 -2.66 11.80
CA GLY A 159 -9.90 -3.36 10.72
C GLY A 159 -9.98 -2.57 9.42
N PRO A 160 -10.45 -3.21 8.34
CA PRO A 160 -10.32 -2.73 6.98
C PRO A 160 -11.12 -1.45 6.75
N HIS A 161 -10.48 -0.40 6.22
CA HIS A 161 -11.22 0.77 5.77
C HIS A 161 -11.71 0.52 4.35
N TYR A 162 -12.97 0.11 4.23
CA TYR A 162 -13.58 -0.09 2.93
C TYR A 162 -13.72 1.26 2.20
N THR A 163 -13.32 1.28 0.94
CA THR A 163 -13.56 2.38 0.00
C THR A 163 -13.98 1.79 -1.34
N THR A 164 -14.42 2.65 -2.25
CA THR A 164 -14.69 2.27 -3.64
C THR A 164 -13.64 2.91 -4.53
N HIS A 165 -13.22 2.22 -5.59
CA HIS A 165 -12.40 2.77 -6.65
C HIS A 165 -13.12 2.52 -7.98
N GLY A 166 -13.77 3.56 -8.51
CA GLY A 166 -14.83 3.35 -9.49
C GLY A 166 -16.00 2.61 -8.83
N ASP A 167 -16.42 1.48 -9.42
CA ASP A 167 -17.51 0.66 -8.86
C ASP A 167 -17.02 -0.49 -7.96
N ALA A 168 -15.70 -0.76 -7.92
CA ALA A 168 -15.13 -1.88 -7.19
C ALA A 168 -14.88 -1.53 -5.72
N LEU A 169 -15.22 -2.48 -4.84
CA LEU A 169 -14.90 -2.39 -3.41
C LEU A 169 -13.43 -2.73 -3.20
N VAL A 170 -12.72 -1.89 -2.48
CA VAL A 170 -11.30 -2.10 -2.12
C VAL A 170 -11.12 -1.83 -0.63
N ILE A 171 -10.04 -2.36 -0.06
CA ILE A 171 -9.65 -2.08 1.32
C ILE A 171 -8.47 -1.12 1.30
N VAL A 172 -8.53 -0.14 2.19
CA VAL A 172 -7.43 0.75 2.50
C VAL A 172 -6.92 0.36 3.88
N ASP A 173 -5.66 -0.05 3.94
CA ASP A 173 -4.95 -0.41 5.16
C ASP A 173 -4.27 0.80 5.77
N SER A 174 -4.51 1.01 7.05
CA SER A 174 -3.86 2.01 7.88
C SER A 174 -2.85 1.35 8.78
N HIS A 175 -1.71 1.98 9.02
CA HIS A 175 -0.76 1.44 9.99
C HIS A 175 -1.35 1.54 11.40
N TYR A 176 -1.38 0.41 12.08
CA TYR A 176 -1.78 0.32 13.47
C TYR A 176 -0.55 0.17 14.37
N TYR A 177 -0.76 0.13 15.70
CA TYR A 177 0.33 0.10 16.66
C TYR A 177 1.28 -1.10 16.43
N PRO A 178 2.61 -0.87 16.31
CA PRO A 178 3.59 -1.96 16.13
C PRO A 178 3.60 -2.99 17.27
N THR A 179 3.04 -2.65 18.43
CA THR A 179 2.86 -3.56 19.58
C THR A 179 1.70 -4.54 19.40
N ARG A 180 0.87 -4.37 18.37
CA ARG A 180 -0.26 -5.23 18.00
C ARG A 180 -0.14 -5.69 16.54
N PRO A 181 0.89 -6.48 16.21
CA PRO A 181 1.18 -6.86 14.83
C PRO A 181 0.10 -7.72 14.17
N LEU A 182 -0.62 -8.55 14.94
CA LEU A 182 -1.71 -9.37 14.40
C LEU A 182 -2.90 -8.50 13.99
N ASP A 183 -3.19 -7.46 14.77
CA ASP A 183 -4.24 -6.48 14.47
C ASP A 183 -3.83 -5.62 13.27
N ASN A 184 -2.59 -5.12 13.25
CA ASN A 184 -2.02 -4.34 12.15
C ASN A 184 -2.05 -5.09 10.81
N PHE A 185 -1.87 -6.41 10.86
CA PHE A 185 -1.94 -7.28 9.67
C PHE A 185 -3.37 -7.74 9.33
N GLY A 186 -4.35 -7.37 10.14
CA GLY A 186 -5.75 -7.79 10.00
C GLY A 186 -6.37 -7.43 8.65
N PRO A 187 -6.26 -6.18 8.16
CA PRO A 187 -6.82 -5.78 6.87
C PRO A 187 -6.22 -6.54 5.69
N VAL A 188 -4.91 -6.82 5.71
CA VAL A 188 -4.24 -7.66 4.69
C VAL A 188 -4.89 -9.04 4.62
N ARG A 189 -5.07 -9.68 5.78
CA ARG A 189 -5.72 -11.00 5.83
C ARG A 189 -7.17 -10.96 5.38
N LEU A 190 -7.90 -9.93 5.77
CA LEU A 190 -9.29 -9.75 5.34
C LEU A 190 -9.36 -9.58 3.83
N ALA A 191 -8.52 -8.73 3.24
CA ALA A 191 -8.45 -8.54 1.80
C ALA A 191 -8.05 -9.81 1.04
N GLN A 192 -7.01 -10.53 1.50
CA GLN A 192 -6.43 -11.64 0.74
C GLN A 192 -7.09 -12.99 1.00
N ASP A 193 -7.39 -13.32 2.25
CA ASP A 193 -7.83 -14.66 2.64
C ASP A 193 -9.37 -14.81 2.62
N PHE A 194 -10.10 -13.69 2.74
CA PHE A 194 -11.54 -13.74 2.97
C PHE A 194 -12.34 -13.00 1.89
N TRP A 195 -12.01 -11.73 1.64
CA TRP A 195 -12.76 -10.91 0.70
C TRP A 195 -12.26 -11.05 -0.74
N GLN A 196 -10.97 -11.36 -0.90
CA GLN A 196 -10.28 -11.41 -2.19
C GLN A 196 -10.50 -10.11 -2.97
N ILE A 197 -10.33 -8.97 -2.30
CA ILE A 197 -10.46 -7.63 -2.91
C ILE A 197 -9.13 -6.88 -2.86
N PRO A 198 -8.93 -5.86 -3.73
CA PRO A 198 -7.70 -5.08 -3.75
C PRO A 198 -7.44 -4.41 -2.40
N LEU A 199 -6.15 -4.26 -2.07
CA LEU A 199 -5.68 -3.61 -0.85
C LEU A 199 -4.71 -2.49 -1.21
N TYR A 200 -4.91 -1.31 -0.63
CA TYR A 200 -3.96 -0.21 -0.70
C TYR A 200 -3.40 0.10 0.69
N ASP A 201 -2.10 0.33 0.81
CA ASP A 201 -1.48 0.77 2.06
C ASP A 201 -1.33 2.30 2.05
N THR A 202 -1.93 2.99 3.03
CA THR A 202 -1.88 4.47 3.05
C THR A 202 -0.56 5.01 3.58
N GLY A 203 0.22 4.20 4.29
CA GLY A 203 1.39 4.64 5.06
C GLY A 203 1.09 5.57 6.24
N LEU A 204 -0.18 5.84 6.59
CA LEU A 204 -0.56 6.65 7.75
C LEU A 204 -0.84 5.77 8.95
N TYR A 205 -0.35 6.21 10.10
CA TYR A 205 -0.76 5.70 11.39
C TYR A 205 -2.10 6.30 11.78
N TYR A 206 -3.19 5.52 11.75
CA TYR A 206 -4.45 5.97 12.34
C TYR A 206 -5.35 4.81 12.71
N SER A 207 -6.26 5.08 13.65
CA SER A 207 -7.30 4.15 14.07
C SER A 207 -8.65 4.55 13.46
N GLY A 208 -9.41 3.59 12.95
CA GLY A 208 -10.73 3.86 12.38
C GLY A 208 -11.78 4.44 13.32
N GLY A 209 -11.64 4.29 14.65
CA GLY A 209 -12.50 5.01 15.59
C GLY A 209 -12.29 6.53 15.53
N ASN A 210 -11.14 6.98 15.05
CA ASN A 210 -10.83 8.39 14.83
C ASN A 210 -11.21 8.92 13.44
N PHE A 211 -12.02 8.20 12.66
CA PHE A 211 -12.43 8.63 11.33
C PHE A 211 -13.92 8.37 11.08
N GLN A 212 -14.64 9.39 10.65
CA GLN A 212 -16.00 9.28 10.10
C GLN A 212 -16.06 10.04 8.77
N ALA A 213 -16.80 9.50 7.80
CA ALA A 213 -17.00 10.12 6.48
C ALA A 213 -18.49 10.41 6.25
N ASP A 214 -18.79 11.42 5.44
CA ASP A 214 -20.12 11.70 4.90
C ASP A 214 -20.21 11.36 3.40
N SER A 215 -21.41 11.47 2.80
CA SER A 215 -21.58 11.19 1.37
C SER A 215 -21.06 12.30 0.46
N LEU A 216 -20.74 13.46 1.04
CA LEU A 216 -20.22 14.65 0.36
C LEU A 216 -18.69 14.69 0.31
N ARG A 217 -18.02 13.57 0.64
CA ARG A 217 -16.57 13.42 0.62
C ARG A 217 -15.87 14.29 1.66
N ASN A 218 -16.53 14.58 2.78
CA ASN A 218 -15.90 15.15 3.97
C ASN A 218 -15.48 14.05 4.93
N GLY A 219 -14.31 14.24 5.56
CA GLY A 219 -13.79 13.36 6.59
C GLY A 219 -13.67 14.12 7.90
N TYR A 220 -13.96 13.44 9.01
CA TYR A 220 -13.95 14.01 10.34
C TYR A 220 -13.05 13.18 11.25
N VAL A 221 -12.05 13.85 11.84
CA VAL A 221 -11.04 13.24 12.69
C VAL A 221 -10.74 14.15 13.89
N THR A 222 -10.10 13.64 14.94
CA THR A 222 -9.46 14.52 15.94
C THR A 222 -8.00 14.79 15.62
N GLN A 223 -7.41 15.75 16.33
CA GLN A 223 -5.97 16.06 16.32
C GLN A 223 -5.05 14.85 16.55
N LEU A 224 -5.56 13.72 17.04
CA LEU A 224 -4.80 12.47 17.18
C LEU A 224 -4.12 12.06 15.86
N VAL A 225 -4.73 12.30 14.70
CA VAL A 225 -4.13 11.96 13.40
C VAL A 225 -2.77 12.64 13.19
N SER A 226 -2.59 13.87 13.70
CA SER A 226 -1.32 14.60 13.62
C SER A 226 -0.36 14.24 14.75
N VAL A 227 -0.86 13.65 15.84
CA VAL A 227 -0.02 13.12 16.93
C VAL A 227 0.61 11.79 16.51
N ASP A 228 -0.18 10.92 15.88
CA ASP A 228 0.28 9.63 15.36
C ASP A 228 1.18 9.79 14.13
N ASN A 229 1.00 10.87 13.36
CA ASN A 229 1.82 11.21 12.18
C ASN A 229 2.46 12.59 12.37
N PRO A 230 3.53 12.72 13.18
CA PRO A 230 4.10 14.01 13.51
C PRO A 230 4.91 14.60 12.34
N ALA A 231 4.83 15.93 12.18
CA ALA A 231 5.60 16.65 11.16
C ALA A 231 7.12 16.42 11.25
N SER A 232 7.66 16.07 12.43
CA SER A 232 9.07 15.69 12.61
C SER A 232 9.46 14.41 11.86
N GLN A 233 8.49 13.60 11.45
CA GLN A 233 8.66 12.39 10.63
C GLN A 233 8.26 12.62 9.16
N GLY A 234 7.99 13.87 8.75
CA GLY A 234 7.63 14.23 7.38
C GLY A 234 6.13 14.32 7.11
N PHE A 235 5.27 14.04 8.10
CA PHE A 235 3.82 14.12 7.96
C PHE A 235 3.27 15.49 8.37
N ASP A 236 3.27 16.45 7.46
CA ASP A 236 2.53 17.69 7.68
C ASP A 236 1.03 17.53 7.39
N VAL A 237 0.25 18.54 7.79
CA VAL A 237 -1.22 18.49 7.69
C VAL A 237 -1.74 18.41 6.25
N ASN A 238 -0.99 18.97 5.28
CA ASN A 238 -1.37 18.94 3.88
C ASN A 238 -1.13 17.55 3.29
N LEU A 239 0.00 16.92 3.65
CA LEU A 239 0.31 15.55 3.23
C LEU A 239 -0.72 14.56 3.79
N ILE A 240 -1.08 14.69 5.08
CA ILE A 240 -2.14 13.86 5.68
C ILE A 240 -3.45 14.04 4.91
N ALA A 241 -3.88 15.27 4.63
CA ALA A 241 -5.09 15.54 3.87
C ALA A 241 -5.02 14.98 2.43
N GLU A 242 -3.86 15.06 1.78
CA GLU A 242 -3.63 14.47 0.46
C GLU A 242 -3.79 12.95 0.48
N PHE A 243 -3.27 12.26 1.50
CA PHE A 243 -3.43 10.81 1.64
C PHE A 243 -4.89 10.41 1.90
N TYR A 244 -5.62 11.14 2.75
CA TYR A 244 -7.07 10.95 2.89
C TYR A 244 -7.81 11.18 1.58
N LYS A 245 -7.43 12.19 0.79
CA LYS A 245 -8.03 12.43 -0.52
C LYS A 245 -7.76 11.28 -1.50
N LYS A 246 -6.52 10.82 -1.56
CA LYS A 246 -6.06 9.83 -2.53
C LYS A 246 -6.60 8.43 -2.24
N PHE A 247 -6.55 8.01 -0.98
CA PHE A 247 -6.91 6.63 -0.59
C PHE A 247 -8.36 6.51 -0.10
N GLN A 248 -8.91 7.55 0.54
CA GLN A 248 -10.27 7.53 1.10
C GLN A 248 -11.25 8.41 0.32
N GLY A 249 -10.78 9.17 -0.68
CA GLY A 249 -11.67 10.02 -1.47
C GLY A 249 -12.19 11.23 -0.71
N ILE A 250 -11.49 11.68 0.34
CA ILE A 250 -11.92 12.80 1.18
C ILE A 250 -11.39 14.12 0.62
N ASP A 251 -12.29 14.97 0.11
CA ASP A 251 -11.92 16.27 -0.46
C ASP A 251 -11.64 17.30 0.63
N THR A 252 -12.32 17.22 1.78
CA THR A 252 -12.10 18.09 2.94
C THR A 252 -11.97 17.28 4.22
N LEU A 253 -10.82 17.39 4.89
CA LEU A 253 -10.58 16.77 6.19
C LEU A 253 -10.77 17.80 7.31
N HIS A 254 -11.81 17.60 8.13
CA HIS A 254 -12.10 18.41 9.30
C HIS A 254 -11.45 17.82 10.55
N VAL A 255 -10.54 18.59 11.17
CA VAL A 255 -9.79 18.17 12.36
C VAL A 255 -10.32 18.87 13.61
N PHE A 256 -10.89 18.10 14.53
CA PHE A 256 -11.41 18.59 15.82
C PHE A 256 -10.41 18.42 16.97
N GLY A 257 -10.68 19.09 18.09
CA GLY A 257 -9.91 18.88 19.32
C GLY A 257 -10.07 17.44 19.85
N GLN A 258 -8.96 16.87 20.30
CA GLN A 258 -8.94 15.57 20.97
C GLN A 258 -9.33 15.73 22.45
N LEU A 259 -10.19 14.85 22.98
CA LEU A 259 -10.47 14.82 24.42
C LEU A 259 -9.17 14.57 25.21
N PRO A 260 -9.01 15.14 26.42
CA PRO A 260 -7.83 14.87 27.24
C PRO A 260 -7.70 13.38 27.55
N GLY A 261 -6.47 12.83 27.55
CA GLY A 261 -6.19 11.44 27.91
C GLY A 261 -6.71 11.00 29.29
N SER A 262 -6.92 11.95 30.21
CA SER A 262 -7.52 11.71 31.53
C SER A 262 -9.05 11.56 31.51
N VAL A 263 -9.68 11.99 30.42
CA VAL A 263 -11.11 11.82 30.13
C VAL A 263 -11.29 10.60 29.27
N ASP A 264 -10.58 10.55 28.13
CA ASP A 264 -10.68 9.49 27.14
C ASP A 264 -9.28 9.08 26.70
N GLY A 265 -8.92 7.81 26.93
CA GLY A 265 -7.57 7.31 26.64
C GLY A 265 -7.29 7.08 25.15
N THR A 266 -8.31 7.10 24.30
CA THR A 266 -8.19 6.80 22.86
C THR A 266 -7.90 8.06 22.06
N GLY A 267 -8.56 9.17 22.39
CA GLY A 267 -8.56 10.37 21.58
C GLY A 267 -9.47 10.32 20.36
N HIS A 268 -10.30 9.29 20.22
CA HIS A 268 -11.07 9.06 19.02
C HIS A 268 -12.28 10.00 18.91
N ILE A 269 -12.70 10.23 17.66
CA ILE A 269 -13.88 11.05 17.36
C ILE A 269 -15.19 10.32 17.70
N ASP A 270 -15.23 8.99 17.52
CA ASP A 270 -16.38 8.13 17.83
C ASP A 270 -16.72 8.04 19.33
N MET A 271 -15.85 8.55 20.20
CA MET A 271 -16.11 8.64 21.63
C MET A 271 -16.94 9.87 22.01
N TRP A 272 -17.12 10.85 21.11
CA TRP A 272 -17.90 12.05 21.42
C TRP A 272 -18.72 12.64 20.27
N MET A 273 -18.61 12.10 19.04
CA MET A 273 -19.37 12.53 17.86
C MET A 273 -19.88 11.32 17.07
N TYR A 274 -21.08 11.43 16.51
CA TYR A 274 -21.67 10.42 15.64
C TYR A 274 -22.46 11.08 14.50
N LEU A 275 -22.21 10.69 13.25
CA LEU A 275 -22.99 11.12 12.09
C LEU A 275 -24.20 10.20 11.86
N ILE A 276 -25.40 10.77 11.84
CA ILE A 276 -26.62 10.02 11.51
C ILE A 276 -26.79 9.95 9.99
N ASP A 277 -26.57 11.08 9.31
CA ASP A 277 -26.58 11.26 7.86
C ASP A 277 -25.81 12.56 7.50
N ASP A 278 -25.93 13.02 6.25
CA ASP A 278 -25.24 14.21 5.71
C ASP A 278 -25.66 15.55 6.34
N ASN A 279 -26.69 15.58 7.20
CA ASN A 279 -27.15 16.82 7.82
C ASN A 279 -27.56 16.68 9.29
N ARG A 280 -27.45 15.50 9.90
CA ARG A 280 -27.74 15.26 11.32
C ARG A 280 -26.56 14.60 12.01
N ALA A 281 -26.15 15.17 13.14
CA ALA A 281 -25.10 14.63 13.97
C ALA A 281 -25.51 14.60 15.45
N ILE A 282 -24.91 13.69 16.21
CA ILE A 282 -25.01 13.64 17.66
C ILE A 282 -23.63 13.98 18.23
N VAL A 283 -23.61 14.86 19.22
CA VAL A 283 -22.38 15.22 19.92
C VAL A 283 -22.61 15.09 21.43
N SER A 284 -21.67 14.45 22.12
CA SER A 284 -21.71 14.28 23.57
C SER A 284 -21.80 15.61 24.30
N GLU A 285 -22.65 15.66 25.33
CA GLU A 285 -22.82 16.78 26.26
C GLU A 285 -22.40 16.34 27.66
N PHE A 286 -21.23 16.79 28.07
CA PHE A 286 -20.69 16.49 29.38
C PHE A 286 -21.52 17.14 30.49
N ILE A 287 -22.00 16.33 31.44
CA ILE A 287 -22.85 16.81 32.54
C ILE A 287 -22.11 17.80 33.47
N PRO A 288 -22.83 18.68 34.19
CA PRO A 288 -22.20 19.61 35.13
C PRO A 288 -21.28 18.92 36.14
N GLY A 289 -20.07 19.47 36.33
CA GLY A 289 -19.02 18.90 37.17
C GLY A 289 -18.02 18.00 36.43
N SER A 290 -18.23 17.75 35.13
CA SER A 290 -17.27 17.04 34.27
C SER A 290 -16.04 17.88 33.93
N ASN A 291 -15.06 17.27 33.25
CA ASN A 291 -13.83 17.94 32.83
C ASN A 291 -14.10 19.15 31.90
N GLN A 292 -13.62 20.33 32.29
CA GLN A 292 -13.89 21.57 31.56
C GLN A 292 -13.33 21.59 30.14
N THR A 293 -12.17 20.95 29.90
CA THR A 293 -11.58 20.88 28.56
C THR A 293 -12.45 20.02 27.63
N ALA A 294 -12.97 18.89 28.12
CA ALA A 294 -13.88 18.05 27.36
C ALA A 294 -15.21 18.75 27.03
N ILE A 295 -15.76 19.51 27.99
CA ILE A 295 -16.92 20.38 27.75
C ILE A 295 -16.63 21.38 26.62
N ASN A 296 -15.49 22.06 26.68
CA ASN A 296 -15.13 23.07 25.68
C ASN A 296 -14.97 22.45 24.28
N ILE A 297 -14.31 21.29 24.18
CA ILE A 297 -14.10 20.59 22.90
C ILE A 297 -15.44 20.18 22.29
N THR A 298 -16.30 19.50 23.06
CA THR A 298 -17.58 19.00 22.54
C THR A 298 -18.57 20.13 22.22
N ASN A 299 -18.53 21.25 22.95
CA ASN A 299 -19.31 22.44 22.62
C ASN A 299 -18.82 23.14 21.36
N ALA A 300 -17.50 23.26 21.18
CA ALA A 300 -16.91 23.82 19.97
C ALA A 300 -17.20 22.94 18.74
N GLY A 301 -17.09 21.61 18.88
CA GLY A 301 -17.43 20.66 17.82
C GLY A 301 -18.89 20.78 17.37
N ALA A 302 -19.83 20.79 18.33
CA ALA A 302 -21.24 21.00 18.02
C ALA A 302 -21.52 22.36 17.36
N ALA A 303 -20.92 23.44 17.86
CA ALA A 303 -21.08 24.76 17.27
C ALA A 303 -20.50 24.84 15.85
N TYR A 304 -19.39 24.14 15.57
CA TYR A 304 -18.80 24.09 14.24
C TYR A 304 -19.67 23.29 13.26
N LEU A 305 -20.11 22.09 13.64
CA LEU A 305 -21.03 21.28 12.85
C LEU A 305 -22.30 22.07 12.51
N GLN A 306 -22.89 22.76 13.50
CA GLN A 306 -24.13 23.49 13.33
C GLN A 306 -23.97 24.80 12.54
N ASN A 307 -23.04 25.66 12.95
CA ASN A 307 -22.97 27.03 12.41
C ASN A 307 -22.10 27.14 11.15
N THR A 308 -21.15 26.21 10.97
CA THR A 308 -20.24 26.22 9.82
C THR A 308 -20.67 25.21 8.76
N LEU A 309 -21.00 23.98 9.17
CA LEU A 309 -21.33 22.91 8.23
C LEU A 309 -22.84 22.72 8.02
N GLY A 310 -23.69 23.38 8.80
CA GLY A 310 -25.15 23.36 8.63
C GLY A 310 -25.84 22.09 9.16
N TYR A 311 -25.16 21.30 9.99
CA TYR A 311 -25.76 20.11 10.60
C TYR A 311 -26.80 20.48 11.67
N THR A 312 -27.86 19.71 11.75
CA THR A 312 -28.71 19.63 12.93
C THR A 312 -27.99 18.78 13.97
N VAL A 313 -27.54 19.41 15.05
CA VAL A 313 -26.80 18.72 16.12
C VAL A 313 -27.72 18.40 17.29
N THR A 314 -27.86 17.12 17.61
CA THR A 314 -28.49 16.65 18.85
C THR A 314 -27.44 16.37 19.91
N ARG A 315 -27.76 16.66 21.17
CA ARG A 315 -26.87 16.47 22.31
C ARG A 315 -27.29 15.24 23.12
N THR A 316 -26.33 14.43 23.54
CA THR A 316 -26.56 13.22 24.36
C THR A 316 -25.65 13.25 25.58
N PRO A 317 -26.09 12.82 26.79
CA PRO A 317 -25.29 12.96 28.00
C PRO A 317 -23.96 12.21 27.94
N ALA A 318 -22.90 12.76 28.51
CA ALA A 318 -21.63 12.09 28.74
C ALA A 318 -21.03 12.46 30.11
N TRP A 319 -20.23 11.60 30.70
CA TRP A 319 -19.58 11.86 31.99
C TRP A 319 -18.39 10.95 32.24
N ASN A 320 -17.63 11.24 33.30
CA ASN A 320 -16.57 10.36 33.78
C ASN A 320 -16.87 9.82 35.19
N VAL A 321 -16.50 8.56 35.42
CA VAL A 321 -16.35 8.00 36.78
C VAL A 321 -14.93 7.44 36.89
N GLY A 322 -14.09 8.10 37.69
CA GLY A 322 -12.65 7.84 37.64
C GLY A 322 -12.11 8.14 36.24
N SER A 323 -11.40 7.19 35.64
CA SER A 323 -10.89 7.28 34.26
C SER A 323 -11.86 6.75 33.20
N THR A 324 -13.03 6.24 33.58
CA THR A 324 -14.01 5.69 32.62
C THR A 324 -14.88 6.80 32.06
N HIS A 325 -14.85 6.98 30.74
CA HIS A 325 -15.74 7.85 29.98
C HIS A 325 -17.01 7.10 29.57
N TYR A 326 -18.16 7.50 30.08
CA TYR A 326 -19.46 7.00 29.66
C TYR A 326 -19.99 7.89 28.54
N THR A 327 -20.27 7.29 27.38
CA THR A 327 -20.65 8.01 26.16
C THR A 327 -21.63 7.22 25.30
N TYR A 328 -22.68 7.88 24.82
CA TYR A 328 -23.65 7.22 23.93
C TYR A 328 -23.30 7.36 22.45
N THR A 329 -22.29 8.15 22.09
CA THR A 329 -21.86 8.35 20.69
C THR A 329 -21.09 7.17 20.12
N ASN A 330 -20.59 6.26 20.96
CA ASN A 330 -20.01 5.00 20.54
C ASN A 330 -21.11 3.96 20.18
N ALA A 331 -22.04 4.37 19.33
CA ALA A 331 -23.14 3.58 18.78
C ALA A 331 -22.79 3.13 17.36
N PHE A 332 -23.58 2.21 16.79
CA PHE A 332 -23.36 1.76 15.42
C PHE A 332 -24.68 1.64 14.65
N ARG A 333 -24.74 2.24 13.47
CA ARG A 333 -25.90 2.13 12.59
C ARG A 333 -25.74 0.91 11.70
N ILE A 334 -26.82 0.16 11.52
CA ILE A 334 -26.94 -0.86 10.50
C ILE A 334 -28.27 -0.66 9.77
N ASN A 335 -28.20 -0.18 8.52
CA ASN A 335 -29.34 0.13 7.67
C ASN A 335 -30.39 1.00 8.39
N ASN A 336 -31.51 0.40 8.80
CA ASN A 336 -32.65 1.06 9.46
C ASN A 336 -32.64 0.96 10.99
N ARG A 337 -31.53 0.50 11.59
CA ARG A 337 -31.37 0.31 13.04
C ARG A 337 -30.13 1.02 13.56
N ILE A 338 -30.16 1.46 14.81
CA ILE A 338 -28.98 1.91 15.55
C ILE A 338 -28.82 1.05 16.80
N PHE A 339 -27.68 0.40 16.92
CA PHE A 339 -27.26 -0.28 18.14
C PHE A 339 -26.70 0.75 19.10
N LEU A 340 -27.46 1.05 20.15
CA LEU A 340 -27.18 2.12 21.10
C LEU A 340 -26.63 1.53 22.40
N CYS A 341 -25.48 2.03 22.84
CA CYS A 341 -24.92 1.68 24.14
C CYS A 341 -25.88 2.08 25.27
N VAL A 342 -26.12 1.19 26.22
CA VAL A 342 -26.82 1.52 27.47
C VAL A 342 -26.06 0.97 28.67
N TYR A 343 -26.21 1.60 29.84
CA TYR A 343 -25.41 1.31 31.02
C TYR A 343 -26.24 0.99 32.28
N GLY A 344 -27.49 1.39 32.27
CA GLY A 344 -28.49 1.08 33.27
C GLY A 344 -29.04 -0.34 33.13
N THR A 345 -30.11 -0.58 33.87
CA THR A 345 -30.75 -1.89 34.07
C THR A 345 -32.13 -2.01 33.43
N LEU A 346 -32.70 -0.88 32.97
CA LEU A 346 -34.09 -0.83 32.48
C LEU A 346 -34.22 -1.12 30.98
N LEU A 347 -33.27 -0.67 30.17
CA LEU A 347 -33.33 -0.83 28.71
C LEU A 347 -32.71 -2.15 28.23
N ALA A 348 -31.69 -2.65 28.93
CA ALA A 348 -31.08 -3.94 28.67
C ALA A 348 -30.66 -4.59 30.00
N PRO A 349 -30.74 -5.93 30.13
CA PRO A 349 -30.36 -6.61 31.36
C PRO A 349 -28.86 -6.46 31.65
N GLY A 350 -28.51 -6.45 32.93
CA GLY A 350 -27.17 -6.10 33.40
C GLY A 350 -27.05 -4.59 33.68
N GLY A 351 -25.85 -4.11 33.98
CA GLY A 351 -25.60 -2.68 34.19
C GLY A 351 -25.81 -2.20 35.63
N ASN A 352 -25.91 -0.88 35.77
CA ASN A 352 -25.99 -0.18 37.05
C ASN A 352 -27.22 0.73 37.10
N ALA A 353 -28.14 0.45 38.03
CA ALA A 353 -29.39 1.20 38.17
C ALA A 353 -29.20 2.72 38.37
N ALA A 354 -28.03 3.17 38.83
CA ALA A 354 -27.69 4.59 38.93
C ALA A 354 -27.64 5.31 37.57
N TYR A 355 -27.55 4.58 36.46
CA TYR A 355 -27.47 5.14 35.10
C TYR A 355 -28.78 5.05 34.32
N ASN A 356 -29.86 4.53 34.92
CA ASN A 356 -31.17 4.41 34.27
C ASN A 356 -31.71 5.74 33.73
N ASP A 357 -31.56 6.83 34.48
CA ASP A 357 -32.04 8.15 34.05
C ASP A 357 -31.21 8.67 32.86
N ARG A 358 -29.90 8.41 32.86
CA ARG A 358 -29.00 8.79 31.75
C ARG A 358 -29.28 7.99 30.49
N ASP A 359 -29.57 6.70 30.64
CA ASP A 359 -30.02 5.84 29.54
C ASP A 359 -31.31 6.38 28.93
N ALA A 360 -32.29 6.77 29.75
CA ALA A 360 -33.56 7.30 29.29
C ALA A 360 -33.40 8.65 28.57
N GLU A 361 -32.57 9.54 29.11
CA GLU A 361 -32.21 10.82 28.47
C GLU A 361 -31.55 10.61 27.10
N ALA A 362 -30.55 9.73 27.03
CA ALA A 362 -29.87 9.40 25.79
C ALA A 362 -30.83 8.76 24.78
N TYR A 363 -31.60 7.75 25.18
CA TYR A 363 -32.56 7.09 24.29
C TYR A 363 -33.56 8.09 23.68
N ALA A 364 -34.08 9.02 24.49
CA ALA A 364 -34.98 10.06 24.00
C ALA A 364 -34.29 11.01 23.00
N ALA A 365 -33.05 11.42 23.26
CA ALA A 365 -32.28 12.27 22.35
C ALA A 365 -32.01 11.58 21.01
N TRP A 366 -31.55 10.32 21.05
CA TRP A 366 -31.31 9.52 19.84
C TRP A 366 -32.59 9.27 19.05
N GLN A 367 -33.70 8.99 19.72
CA GLN A 367 -34.98 8.76 19.05
C GLN A 367 -35.53 10.03 18.39
N ALA A 368 -35.29 11.19 19.00
CA ALA A 368 -35.64 12.48 18.42
C ALA A 368 -34.74 12.85 17.24
N ALA A 369 -33.46 12.47 17.29
CA ALA A 369 -32.49 12.74 16.23
C ALA A 369 -32.72 11.86 14.99
N ALA A 370 -33.15 10.61 15.18
CA ALA A 370 -33.43 9.64 14.12
C ALA A 370 -34.79 8.94 14.30
N PRO A 371 -35.92 9.67 14.16
CA PRO A 371 -37.26 9.11 14.37
C PRO A 371 -37.62 7.99 13.38
N GLU A 372 -36.95 7.93 12.24
CA GLU A 372 -37.13 6.91 11.21
C GLU A 372 -36.36 5.61 11.47
N LEU A 373 -35.40 5.63 12.41
CA LEU A 373 -34.56 4.47 12.73
C LEU A 373 -35.05 3.78 13.99
N THR A 374 -34.89 2.45 14.02
CA THR A 374 -35.19 1.66 15.21
C THR A 374 -33.97 1.65 16.12
N LEU A 375 -34.12 2.15 17.35
CA LEU A 375 -33.06 2.04 18.36
C LEU A 375 -33.07 0.66 19.01
N VAL A 376 -31.90 0.06 19.13
CA VAL A 376 -31.68 -1.25 19.75
C VAL A 376 -30.70 -1.07 20.91
N PRO A 377 -31.18 -1.04 22.16
CA PRO A 377 -30.32 -0.94 23.33
C PRO A 377 -29.43 -2.17 23.50
N ILE A 378 -28.11 -1.98 23.61
CA ILE A 378 -27.13 -3.03 23.90
C ILE A 378 -26.37 -2.67 25.18
N GLN A 379 -26.37 -3.59 26.15
CA GLN A 379 -25.73 -3.40 27.45
C GLN A 379 -24.21 -3.30 27.32
N CYS A 380 -23.65 -2.13 27.65
CA CYS A 380 -22.23 -1.82 27.48
C CYS A 380 -21.51 -1.44 28.80
N ASN A 381 -22.19 -1.49 29.94
CA ASN A 381 -21.59 -1.11 31.23
C ASN A 381 -20.33 -1.91 31.59
N ALA A 382 -20.24 -3.16 31.13
CA ALA A 382 -19.07 -3.99 31.38
C ALA A 382 -17.86 -3.63 30.50
N ILE A 383 -18.07 -3.17 29.27
CA ILE A 383 -17.00 -2.90 28.30
C ILE A 383 -16.48 -1.46 28.38
N ILE A 384 -17.34 -0.49 28.69
CA ILE A 384 -16.98 0.94 28.68
C ILE A 384 -15.77 1.32 29.57
N PRO A 385 -15.47 0.64 30.70
CA PRO A 385 -14.23 0.91 31.45
C PRO A 385 -12.94 0.66 30.66
N ALA A 386 -12.99 -0.10 29.57
CA ALA A 386 -11.86 -0.33 28.66
C ALA A 386 -11.67 0.80 27.62
N ALA A 387 -12.37 1.92 27.77
CA ALA A 387 -12.35 3.07 26.85
C ALA A 387 -12.84 2.73 25.42
N GLY A 388 -13.86 1.88 25.32
CA GLY A 388 -14.54 1.55 24.07
C GLY A 388 -15.86 0.81 24.32
N ALA A 389 -16.76 0.81 23.33
CA ALA A 389 -18.04 0.11 23.41
C ALA A 389 -18.44 -0.51 22.06
N ILE A 390 -19.68 -0.31 21.59
CA ILE A 390 -20.21 -0.95 20.38
C ILE A 390 -19.40 -0.57 19.14
N HIS A 391 -19.25 0.73 18.87
CA HIS A 391 -18.62 1.21 17.64
C HIS A 391 -17.17 0.74 17.53
N CYS A 392 -16.45 0.67 18.66
CA CYS A 392 -15.04 0.26 18.72
C CYS A 392 -14.79 -1.22 18.37
N ILE A 393 -15.80 -2.08 18.45
CA ILE A 393 -15.64 -3.54 18.29
C ILE A 393 -16.33 -4.09 17.04
N VAL A 394 -16.77 -3.20 16.15
CA VAL A 394 -17.42 -3.55 14.88
C VAL A 394 -16.85 -2.74 13.73
N LYS A 395 -16.95 -3.29 12.52
CA LYS A 395 -16.68 -2.57 11.27
C LYS A 395 -17.83 -2.81 10.30
N GLN A 396 -18.29 -1.75 9.63
CA GLN A 396 -19.30 -1.86 8.58
C GLN A 396 -18.76 -2.67 7.39
N VAL A 397 -19.60 -3.52 6.79
CA VAL A 397 -19.33 -4.13 5.48
C VAL A 397 -20.29 -3.50 4.47
N PRO A 398 -19.81 -2.63 3.56
CA PRO A 398 -20.66 -1.91 2.62
C PRO A 398 -21.49 -2.85 1.74
N ARG A 399 -22.71 -2.44 1.37
CA ARG A 399 -23.54 -3.15 0.41
C ARG A 399 -23.38 -2.53 -0.96
N ARG A 400 -23.21 -3.40 -1.96
CA ARG A 400 -23.45 -3.03 -3.34
C ARG A 400 -24.94 -3.07 -3.64
N VAL A 401 -25.47 -1.97 -4.18
CA VAL A 401 -26.91 -1.83 -4.47
C VAL A 401 -27.25 -2.05 -5.95
N THR A 402 -26.24 -2.18 -6.79
CA THR A 402 -26.37 -2.53 -8.21
C THR A 402 -26.36 -4.05 -8.38
N GLU A 403 -27.16 -4.57 -9.32
CA GLU A 403 -27.31 -6.02 -9.57
C GLU A 403 -26.19 -6.61 -10.43
N THR A 404 -25.44 -5.78 -11.17
CA THR A 404 -24.41 -6.27 -12.10
C THR A 404 -23.05 -6.19 -11.45
N PRO A 405 -22.25 -7.27 -11.30
CA PRO A 405 -20.98 -7.26 -10.57
C PRO A 405 -20.08 -6.06 -10.86
N ALA A 406 -19.40 -5.53 -9.84
CA ALA A 406 -18.30 -4.60 -10.04
C ALA A 406 -17.02 -5.38 -10.25
N VAL A 407 -16.24 -4.96 -11.25
CA VAL A 407 -14.99 -5.63 -11.62
C VAL A 407 -13.93 -4.57 -11.87
N GLN A 408 -12.75 -4.79 -11.32
CA GLN A 408 -11.58 -3.97 -11.55
C GLN A 408 -10.39 -4.87 -11.87
N VAL A 409 -9.67 -4.55 -12.94
CA VAL A 409 -8.35 -5.12 -13.18
C VAL A 409 -7.36 -4.36 -12.29
N VAL A 410 -6.62 -5.10 -11.47
CA VAL A 410 -5.56 -4.56 -10.61
C VAL A 410 -4.21 -4.69 -11.29
N TRP A 411 -3.99 -5.80 -12.00
CA TRP A 411 -2.75 -6.01 -12.72
C TRP A 411 -2.90 -7.05 -13.84
N PRO A 412 -2.25 -6.89 -15.00
CA PRO A 412 -1.64 -5.67 -15.54
C PRO A 412 -2.63 -4.51 -15.63
N ASP A 413 -2.23 -3.32 -15.20
CA ASP A 413 -3.08 -2.12 -15.20
C ASP A 413 -2.62 -1.04 -16.19
N GLY A 414 -1.40 -1.16 -16.71
CA GLY A 414 -0.87 -0.35 -17.81
C GLY A 414 0.60 0.00 -17.62
N ASP A 415 1.28 0.38 -18.70
CA ASP A 415 2.73 0.60 -18.81
C ASP A 415 3.61 -0.62 -18.44
N ASP A 416 2.99 -1.69 -17.93
CA ASP A 416 3.61 -2.98 -17.67
C ASP A 416 4.21 -3.58 -18.92
N VAL A 417 5.27 -4.35 -18.70
CA VAL A 417 5.85 -5.15 -19.77
C VAL A 417 5.78 -6.63 -19.49
N LEU A 418 5.27 -7.32 -20.48
CA LEU A 418 4.94 -8.72 -20.45
C LEU A 418 5.83 -9.44 -21.45
N ASN A 419 6.85 -10.12 -20.94
CA ASN A 419 7.80 -10.83 -21.79
C ASN A 419 7.14 -12.10 -22.33
N VAL A 420 7.23 -12.32 -23.64
CA VAL A 420 6.78 -13.55 -24.29
C VAL A 420 7.36 -14.78 -23.58
N GLY A 421 6.52 -15.78 -23.33
CA GLY A 421 6.89 -17.05 -22.68
C GLY A 421 7.08 -16.96 -21.17
N SER A 422 7.17 -15.76 -20.60
CA SER A 422 7.21 -15.55 -19.15
C SER A 422 5.83 -15.74 -18.54
N THR A 423 5.81 -16.03 -17.23
CA THR A 423 4.58 -16.25 -16.48
C THR A 423 4.37 -15.13 -15.47
N TYR A 424 3.18 -14.55 -15.46
CA TYR A 424 2.77 -13.46 -14.57
C TYR A 424 1.41 -13.76 -13.94
N GLU A 425 1.05 -13.12 -12.82
CA GLU A 425 -0.29 -13.26 -12.22
C GLU A 425 -1.22 -12.15 -12.71
N ILE A 426 -2.33 -12.44 -13.39
CA ILE A 426 -3.42 -11.46 -13.54
C ILE A 426 -4.10 -11.28 -12.19
N ILE A 427 -4.28 -10.05 -11.73
CA ILE A 427 -4.93 -9.71 -10.46
C ILE A 427 -6.16 -8.86 -10.75
N TRP A 428 -7.28 -9.18 -10.11
CA TRP A 428 -8.53 -8.43 -10.23
C TRP A 428 -9.25 -8.33 -8.89
N GLY A 429 -10.21 -7.42 -8.80
CA GLY A 429 -11.23 -7.43 -7.76
C GLY A 429 -12.59 -7.60 -8.42
N ALA A 430 -13.39 -8.55 -7.95
CA ALA A 430 -14.80 -8.64 -8.33
C ALA A 430 -15.68 -8.74 -7.08
N PHE A 431 -16.67 -7.86 -7.00
CA PHE A 431 -17.58 -7.76 -5.87
C PHE A 431 -19.00 -7.49 -6.33
N ASP A 432 -19.97 -8.13 -5.68
CA ASP A 432 -21.36 -7.98 -6.04
C ASP A 432 -22.31 -8.03 -4.83
N ASN A 433 -23.57 -7.63 -5.05
CA ASN A 433 -24.62 -7.74 -4.04
C ASN A 433 -24.96 -9.22 -3.72
N LYS A 434 -24.63 -10.12 -4.66
CA LYS A 434 -24.68 -11.58 -4.56
C LYS A 434 -23.28 -12.18 -4.73
N ALA A 435 -23.17 -13.49 -4.56
CA ALA A 435 -21.91 -14.19 -4.80
C ALA A 435 -21.55 -14.12 -6.29
N VAL A 436 -20.34 -13.66 -6.59
CA VAL A 436 -19.71 -13.88 -7.89
C VAL A 436 -19.39 -15.36 -8.02
N THR A 437 -19.89 -16.00 -9.07
CA THR A 437 -19.83 -17.46 -9.28
C THR A 437 -18.77 -17.89 -10.27
N ALA A 438 -18.35 -17.01 -11.18
CA ALA A 438 -17.33 -17.28 -12.18
C ALA A 438 -16.66 -16.00 -12.66
N VAL A 439 -15.41 -16.12 -13.10
CA VAL A 439 -14.63 -15.05 -13.72
C VAL A 439 -14.04 -15.52 -15.05
N ASP A 440 -14.17 -14.69 -16.08
CA ASP A 440 -13.55 -14.91 -17.40
C ASP A 440 -12.47 -13.85 -17.65
N LEU A 441 -11.34 -14.27 -18.20
CA LEU A 441 -10.16 -13.45 -18.41
C LEU A 441 -9.80 -13.40 -19.89
N TYR A 442 -9.58 -12.19 -20.40
CA TYR A 442 -9.22 -11.94 -21.80
C TYR A 442 -8.10 -10.92 -21.88
N TYR A 443 -7.40 -10.90 -23.02
CA TYR A 443 -6.55 -9.78 -23.40
C TYR A 443 -6.82 -9.31 -24.82
N SER A 444 -6.48 -8.04 -25.05
CA SER A 444 -6.51 -7.33 -26.33
C SER A 444 -5.08 -7.04 -26.76
N THR A 445 -4.87 -6.88 -28.07
CA THR A 445 -3.63 -6.35 -28.67
C THR A 445 -3.93 -5.12 -29.55
N ASP A 446 -5.13 -4.53 -29.41
CA ASP A 446 -5.64 -3.42 -30.22
C ASP A 446 -6.16 -2.26 -29.36
N GLY A 447 -5.60 -2.09 -28.15
CA GLY A 447 -5.96 -1.02 -27.22
C GLY A 447 -7.35 -1.20 -26.60
N GLY A 448 -7.87 -2.43 -26.56
CA GLY A 448 -9.19 -2.77 -26.01
C GLY A 448 -10.35 -2.56 -26.98
N ALA A 449 -10.10 -2.32 -28.27
CA ALA A 449 -11.16 -2.25 -29.28
C ALA A 449 -11.85 -3.62 -29.46
N THR A 450 -11.08 -4.71 -29.38
CA THR A 450 -11.57 -6.09 -29.36
C THR A 450 -10.81 -6.94 -28.34
N TYR A 451 -11.42 -8.05 -27.89
CA TYR A 451 -10.82 -9.02 -26.97
C TYR A 451 -10.89 -10.43 -27.55
N PRO A 452 -10.17 -10.72 -28.66
CA PRO A 452 -10.25 -12.02 -29.33
C PRO A 452 -9.45 -13.11 -28.60
N HIS A 453 -8.59 -12.74 -27.64
CA HIS A 453 -7.71 -13.67 -26.96
C HIS A 453 -8.24 -14.02 -25.56
N VAL A 454 -8.54 -15.30 -25.36
CA VAL A 454 -8.98 -15.85 -24.07
C VAL A 454 -7.75 -16.25 -23.26
N ILE A 455 -7.66 -15.75 -22.03
CA ILE A 455 -6.67 -16.21 -21.04
C ILE A 455 -7.23 -17.41 -20.29
N ALA A 456 -8.45 -17.29 -19.74
CA ALA A 456 -9.12 -18.31 -18.96
C ALA A 456 -10.65 -18.07 -18.93
N LEU A 457 -11.45 -19.11 -18.68
CA LEU A 457 -12.91 -19.02 -18.58
C LEU A 457 -13.40 -19.83 -17.38
N GLY A 458 -14.42 -19.31 -16.69
CA GLY A 458 -15.06 -20.01 -15.57
C GLY A 458 -14.16 -20.15 -14.35
N GLU A 459 -13.20 -19.26 -14.17
CA GLU A 459 -12.29 -19.25 -13.04
C GLU A 459 -13.04 -18.93 -11.74
N ALA A 460 -12.52 -19.43 -10.63
CA ALA A 460 -13.02 -19.03 -9.32
C ALA A 460 -12.74 -17.54 -9.10
N ASN A 461 -13.60 -16.85 -8.34
CA ASN A 461 -13.32 -15.46 -7.96
C ASN A 461 -12.31 -15.40 -6.81
N ASP A 462 -11.08 -15.89 -7.03
CA ASP A 462 -9.98 -15.90 -6.07
C ASP A 462 -8.91 -14.81 -6.31
N SER A 463 -9.23 -13.91 -7.25
CA SER A 463 -8.54 -12.63 -7.51
C SER A 463 -7.12 -12.75 -8.03
N ARG A 464 -6.70 -13.94 -8.45
CA ARG A 464 -5.41 -14.16 -9.11
C ARG A 464 -5.50 -15.28 -10.14
N TYR A 465 -4.80 -15.12 -11.26
CA TYR A 465 -4.64 -16.19 -12.23
C TYR A 465 -3.24 -16.17 -12.81
N THR A 466 -2.53 -17.28 -12.73
CA THR A 466 -1.19 -17.41 -13.31
C THR A 466 -1.28 -17.59 -14.83
N TRP A 467 -0.85 -16.57 -15.56
CA TRP A 467 -0.89 -16.49 -17.02
C TRP A 467 0.51 -16.57 -17.64
N THR A 468 0.70 -17.50 -18.58
CA THR A 468 1.88 -17.53 -19.45
C THR A 468 1.63 -16.67 -20.69
N VAL A 469 2.47 -15.66 -20.90
CA VAL A 469 2.31 -14.68 -21.97
C VAL A 469 2.58 -15.34 -23.33
N PRO A 470 1.61 -15.30 -24.25
CA PRO A 470 1.79 -15.87 -25.60
C PRO A 470 2.71 -15.00 -26.46
N ASP A 471 3.28 -15.59 -27.51
CA ASP A 471 4.09 -14.88 -28.52
C ASP A 471 3.20 -14.04 -29.44
N THR A 472 2.65 -12.97 -28.87
CA THR A 472 1.86 -11.94 -29.58
C THR A 472 2.33 -10.54 -29.17
N PRO A 473 3.53 -10.10 -29.63
CA PRO A 473 4.04 -8.76 -29.33
C PRO A 473 3.06 -7.66 -29.71
N SER A 474 2.93 -6.64 -28.85
CA SER A 474 2.03 -5.50 -29.03
C SER A 474 2.29 -4.45 -27.97
N GLY A 475 2.37 -3.18 -28.36
CA GLY A 475 2.40 -2.03 -27.44
C GLY A 475 1.03 -1.57 -26.92
N ALA A 476 -0.07 -2.25 -27.27
CA ALA A 476 -1.45 -1.83 -26.99
C ALA A 476 -2.26 -2.94 -26.31
N VAL A 477 -1.70 -3.52 -25.25
CA VAL A 477 -2.28 -4.67 -24.56
C VAL A 477 -3.22 -4.20 -23.45
N ARG A 478 -4.47 -4.68 -23.48
CA ARG A 478 -5.45 -4.46 -22.41
C ARG A 478 -5.95 -5.77 -21.85
N ILE A 479 -6.13 -5.82 -20.54
CA ILE A 479 -6.74 -6.96 -19.86
C ILE A 479 -8.21 -6.67 -19.64
N ARG A 480 -9.06 -7.69 -19.81
CA ARG A 480 -10.49 -7.64 -19.50
C ARG A 480 -10.84 -8.81 -18.60
N VAL A 481 -11.60 -8.49 -17.56
CA VAL A 481 -12.14 -9.44 -16.60
C VAL A 481 -13.65 -9.33 -16.66
N GLU A 482 -14.34 -10.44 -16.81
CA GLU A 482 -15.80 -10.51 -16.71
C GLU A 482 -16.18 -11.34 -15.48
N ALA A 483 -17.02 -10.80 -14.61
CA ALA A 483 -17.51 -11.51 -13.43
C ALA A 483 -18.99 -11.81 -13.57
N HIS A 484 -19.38 -13.05 -13.29
CA HIS A 484 -20.75 -13.54 -13.41
C HIS A 484 -21.32 -13.79 -12.02
N ASP A 485 -22.47 -13.20 -11.70
CA ASP A 485 -23.17 -13.49 -10.45
C ASP A 485 -24.06 -14.75 -10.56
N ALA A 486 -24.69 -15.12 -9.45
CA ALA A 486 -25.60 -16.27 -9.39
C ALA A 486 -26.93 -16.08 -10.17
N ASP A 487 -27.26 -14.85 -10.58
CA ASP A 487 -28.46 -14.51 -11.33
C ASP A 487 -28.21 -14.41 -12.85
N GLY A 488 -26.94 -14.51 -13.28
CA GLY A 488 -26.51 -14.40 -14.67
C GLY A 488 -26.21 -12.98 -15.13
N ASN A 489 -26.08 -12.02 -14.22
CA ASN A 489 -25.58 -10.69 -14.54
C ASN A 489 -24.06 -10.72 -14.73
N VAL A 490 -23.57 -9.91 -15.67
CA VAL A 490 -22.14 -9.87 -16.04
C VAL A 490 -21.56 -8.48 -15.81
N GLY A 491 -20.63 -8.38 -14.87
CA GLY A 491 -19.78 -7.21 -14.68
C GLY A 491 -18.53 -7.29 -15.53
N VAL A 492 -18.02 -6.16 -16.00
CA VAL A 492 -16.81 -6.09 -16.83
C VAL A 492 -15.85 -5.05 -16.27
N GLY A 493 -14.59 -5.45 -16.10
CA GLY A 493 -13.48 -4.58 -15.72
C GLY A 493 -12.40 -4.65 -16.80
N VAL A 494 -11.76 -3.52 -17.08
CA VAL A 494 -10.69 -3.42 -18.08
C VAL A 494 -9.49 -2.69 -17.47
N SER A 495 -8.27 -3.08 -17.84
CA SER A 495 -7.06 -2.37 -17.42
C SER A 495 -7.12 -0.89 -17.84
N PRO A 496 -6.79 0.05 -16.95
CA PRO A 496 -6.99 1.48 -17.18
C PRO A 496 -6.05 2.09 -18.23
N SER A 497 -4.86 1.52 -18.43
CA SER A 497 -3.90 1.91 -19.47
C SER A 497 -3.37 0.70 -20.27
N ASP A 498 -2.66 0.98 -21.38
CA ASP A 498 -2.07 -0.05 -22.24
C ASP A 498 -0.80 -0.60 -21.62
N SER A 499 -0.70 -1.91 -21.51
CA SER A 499 0.55 -2.64 -21.28
C SER A 499 1.19 -3.01 -22.61
N ARG A 500 2.39 -3.58 -22.58
CA ARG A 500 3.06 -4.10 -23.77
C ARG A 500 3.50 -5.54 -23.63
N ILE A 501 3.26 -6.36 -24.65
CA ILE A 501 3.87 -7.68 -24.80
C ILE A 501 5.09 -7.53 -25.70
N VAL A 502 6.22 -8.05 -25.26
CA VAL A 502 7.50 -7.89 -25.93
C VAL A 502 8.22 -9.21 -26.08
N LYS A 503 9.05 -9.29 -27.12
CA LYS A 503 9.96 -10.42 -27.30
C LYS A 503 11.35 -10.02 -26.83
N VAL A 504 11.87 -10.75 -25.84
CA VAL A 504 13.19 -10.50 -25.28
C VAL A 504 13.99 -11.80 -25.22
N THR A 505 15.29 -11.69 -25.46
CA THR A 505 16.24 -12.75 -25.14
C THR A 505 16.84 -12.47 -23.76
N GLU A 506 16.84 -13.46 -22.87
CA GLU A 506 17.51 -13.38 -21.57
C GLU A 506 18.96 -13.87 -21.66
N VAL A 507 19.92 -13.07 -21.20
CA VAL A 507 21.34 -13.42 -21.12
C VAL A 507 21.82 -13.29 -19.67
N VAL A 508 22.30 -14.40 -19.11
CA VAL A 508 22.81 -14.44 -17.74
C VAL A 508 24.32 -14.23 -17.70
N TYR A 509 24.77 -13.31 -16.86
CA TYR A 509 26.15 -13.03 -16.50
C TYR A 509 26.39 -13.38 -15.03
N ASP A 510 26.96 -14.56 -14.78
CA ASP A 510 27.42 -14.97 -13.46
C ASP A 510 28.89 -15.42 -13.53
N PHE A 511 29.48 -15.81 -12.41
CA PHE A 511 30.89 -16.23 -12.40
C PHE A 511 31.13 -17.64 -12.96
N SER A 512 30.09 -18.32 -13.45
CA SER A 512 30.14 -19.58 -14.21
C SER A 512 29.94 -19.40 -15.73
N VAL A 513 29.15 -18.40 -16.16
CA VAL A 513 28.78 -18.14 -17.56
C VAL A 513 28.81 -16.64 -17.88
N ASN A 514 29.35 -16.29 -19.05
CA ASN A 514 29.34 -14.95 -19.68
C ASN A 514 30.05 -13.78 -18.95
N ALA A 515 30.28 -13.81 -17.62
CA ALA A 515 31.10 -12.77 -16.96
C ALA A 515 32.60 -12.82 -17.37
N GLY A 516 33.03 -13.88 -18.07
CA GLY A 516 34.33 -13.97 -18.77
C GLY A 516 35.50 -14.57 -17.95
N VAL A 517 36.72 -14.42 -18.49
CA VAL A 517 37.99 -14.94 -17.92
C VAL A 517 38.74 -13.93 -17.03
N ASP A 518 38.34 -12.66 -17.03
CA ASP A 518 39.10 -11.55 -16.41
C ASP A 518 38.64 -11.12 -15.01
N ARG A 519 37.62 -11.78 -14.42
CA ARG A 519 37.42 -11.89 -12.97
C ARG A 519 37.69 -10.57 -12.19
N TRP A 520 36.72 -9.65 -12.28
CA TRP A 520 36.76 -8.27 -11.75
C TRP A 520 35.94 -8.08 -10.46
N GLY A 521 36.27 -8.89 -9.47
CA GLY A 521 35.87 -8.70 -8.07
C GLY A 521 37.05 -8.14 -7.28
N TRP A 522 36.82 -7.09 -6.52
CA TRP A 522 37.83 -6.51 -5.61
C TRP A 522 37.28 -6.30 -4.21
N GLY A 523 38.20 -6.30 -3.26
CA GLY A 523 37.97 -5.77 -1.93
C GLY A 523 37.84 -6.80 -0.84
N ASN A 524 37.90 -6.26 0.36
CA ASN A 524 37.87 -7.00 1.60
C ASN A 524 37.50 -6.04 2.73
N GLN A 525 37.99 -4.78 2.66
CA GLN A 525 37.65 -3.76 3.65
C GLN A 525 37.97 -2.31 3.22
N THR A 526 37.26 -1.32 3.79
CA THR A 526 37.58 0.13 3.74
C THR A 526 37.44 0.77 5.12
N GLY A 527 38.10 1.90 5.37
CA GLY A 527 38.06 2.56 6.68
C GLY A 527 36.81 3.40 7.01
N SER A 528 36.00 3.78 6.02
CA SER A 528 34.69 4.42 6.21
C SER A 528 34.02 4.63 4.85
N TRP A 529 32.73 4.96 4.85
CA TRP A 529 32.02 5.44 3.66
C TRP A 529 32.69 6.65 3.00
N ALA A 530 33.35 7.53 3.76
CA ALA A 530 34.01 8.71 3.18
C ALA A 530 35.13 8.35 2.18
N ASN A 531 35.71 7.15 2.31
CA ASN A 531 36.72 6.64 1.37
C ASN A 531 36.10 5.95 0.13
N ILE A 532 34.80 5.63 0.21
CA ILE A 532 34.00 5.01 -0.86
C ILE A 532 33.32 6.09 -1.72
N ASN A 533 32.88 7.18 -1.08
CA ASN A 533 32.13 8.25 -1.73
C ASN A 533 32.87 8.79 -2.97
N ALA A 534 32.18 8.83 -4.11
CA ALA A 534 32.72 9.24 -5.41
C ALA A 534 34.00 8.50 -5.85
N ASN A 535 34.17 7.24 -5.43
CA ASN A 535 35.28 6.40 -5.85
C ASN A 535 34.75 5.04 -6.35
N ARG A 536 34.87 4.79 -7.67
CA ARG A 536 34.38 3.57 -8.35
C ARG A 536 35.12 2.31 -7.90
N THR A 537 36.37 2.44 -7.50
CA THR A 537 37.23 1.33 -7.08
C THR A 537 37.89 1.65 -5.74
N PRO A 538 37.12 1.75 -4.64
CA PRO A 538 37.64 2.14 -3.32
C PRO A 538 38.52 1.05 -2.69
N VAL A 539 38.56 -0.12 -3.30
CA VAL A 539 39.32 -1.29 -2.90
C VAL A 539 39.98 -1.91 -4.12
N ALA A 540 41.27 -2.23 -4.02
CA ALA A 540 42.08 -2.71 -5.16
C ALA A 540 42.55 -4.17 -5.03
N THR A 541 42.26 -4.83 -3.90
CA THR A 541 42.67 -6.23 -3.69
C THR A 541 41.77 -7.15 -4.48
N GLN A 542 42.28 -7.79 -5.53
CA GLN A 542 41.50 -8.67 -6.38
C GLN A 542 41.12 -9.98 -5.65
N LEU A 543 39.91 -10.48 -5.92
CA LEU A 543 39.50 -11.82 -5.49
C LEU A 543 40.30 -12.91 -6.21
N THR A 544 40.50 -14.04 -5.54
CA THR A 544 41.27 -15.17 -6.08
C THR A 544 40.40 -16.09 -6.92
N GLY A 545 41.03 -16.98 -7.69
CA GLY A 545 40.31 -17.93 -8.52
C GLY A 545 39.32 -18.84 -7.76
N ALA A 546 39.62 -19.16 -6.51
CA ALA A 546 38.75 -19.94 -5.62
C ALA A 546 37.58 -19.11 -5.07
N ASN A 547 37.76 -17.79 -4.89
CA ASN A 547 36.66 -16.93 -4.43
C ASN A 547 35.57 -16.81 -5.49
N TYR A 548 35.93 -16.72 -6.77
CA TYR A 548 34.95 -16.71 -7.87
C TYR A 548 34.16 -18.01 -7.97
N ALA A 549 34.82 -19.16 -7.76
CA ALA A 549 34.12 -20.45 -7.77
C ALA A 549 33.07 -20.54 -6.67
N GLY A 550 33.33 -19.93 -5.51
CA GLY A 550 32.37 -19.84 -4.40
C GLY A 550 31.36 -18.68 -4.51
N ILE A 551 31.23 -18.03 -5.66
CA ILE A 551 30.15 -17.07 -5.94
C ILE A 551 29.46 -17.34 -7.29
N ALA A 552 29.73 -18.50 -7.89
CA ALA A 552 29.40 -18.81 -9.28
C ALA A 552 28.02 -19.46 -9.46
N ALA A 553 27.41 -19.96 -8.38
CA ALA A 553 26.11 -20.60 -8.41
C ALA A 553 25.48 -20.56 -7.02
N SER A 554 24.15 -20.59 -6.97
CA SER A 554 23.39 -20.80 -5.73
C SER A 554 23.47 -22.27 -5.31
N ASP A 555 24.62 -22.71 -4.79
CA ASP A 555 24.90 -24.12 -4.49
C ASP A 555 25.47 -24.36 -3.07
N ASN A 556 25.49 -23.32 -2.21
CA ASN A 556 26.09 -23.30 -0.87
C ASN A 556 27.61 -23.50 -0.85
N GLN A 557 28.31 -23.27 -1.97
CA GLN A 557 29.76 -23.09 -1.96
C GLN A 557 30.09 -21.62 -1.78
N TYR A 558 30.52 -21.26 -0.57
CA TYR A 558 30.69 -19.85 -0.24
C TYR A 558 32.09 -19.28 -0.45
N TYR A 559 32.14 -18.01 -0.85
CA TYR A 559 33.25 -17.11 -0.59
C TYR A 559 33.06 -16.37 0.74
N THR A 560 33.93 -16.65 1.72
CA THR A 560 34.02 -15.86 2.96
C THR A 560 35.16 -14.85 2.87
N SER A 561 34.85 -13.57 3.06
CA SER A 561 35.84 -12.49 3.11
C SER A 561 36.78 -12.66 4.31
N GLN A 562 37.95 -12.02 4.26
CA GLN A 562 38.77 -11.89 5.48
C GLN A 562 38.02 -10.99 6.47
N THR A 563 38.17 -11.29 7.76
CA THR A 563 37.70 -10.38 8.82
C THR A 563 38.42 -9.03 8.69
N PRO A 564 37.68 -7.90 8.52
CA PRO A 564 38.25 -6.58 8.54
C PRO A 564 38.96 -6.27 9.86
N THR A 565 39.84 -5.28 9.84
CA THR A 565 40.41 -4.74 11.08
C THR A 565 39.35 -3.99 11.89
N ALA A 566 39.62 -3.75 13.19
CA ALA A 566 38.65 -3.13 14.10
C ALA A 566 38.16 -1.73 13.70
N ALA A 567 38.87 -1.05 12.80
CA ALA A 567 38.52 0.28 12.30
C ALA A 567 37.91 0.27 10.89
N ASN A 568 37.80 -0.89 10.25
CA ASN A 568 37.40 -1.00 8.85
C ASN A 568 36.17 -1.89 8.68
N GLU A 569 35.40 -1.58 7.66
CA GLU A 569 34.15 -2.22 7.25
C GLU A 569 34.38 -3.11 6.03
N THR A 570 33.62 -4.19 5.87
CA THR A 570 33.67 -5.06 4.67
C THR A 570 33.17 -4.33 3.44
N THR A 571 33.96 -4.38 2.37
CA THR A 571 33.67 -3.68 1.11
C THR A 571 34.14 -4.52 -0.07
N HIS A 572 33.23 -4.83 -0.98
CA HIS A 572 33.49 -5.62 -2.19
C HIS A 572 32.90 -4.90 -3.40
N VAL A 573 33.63 -4.88 -4.51
CA VAL A 573 33.20 -4.33 -5.80
C VAL A 573 33.19 -5.45 -6.82
N PHE A 574 32.12 -5.53 -7.60
CA PHE A 574 31.99 -6.45 -8.73
C PHE A 574 31.74 -5.64 -9.99
N GLU A 575 32.53 -5.88 -11.02
CA GLU A 575 32.32 -5.27 -12.33
C GLU A 575 32.02 -6.36 -13.37
N PHE A 576 30.96 -6.14 -14.13
CA PHE A 576 30.53 -6.99 -15.23
C PHE A 576 30.82 -6.26 -16.55
N THR A 577 31.28 -7.00 -17.56
CA THR A 577 31.25 -6.53 -18.95
C THR A 577 30.08 -7.22 -19.64
N ILE A 578 29.03 -6.45 -19.88
CA ILE A 578 27.88 -6.85 -20.69
C ILE A 578 28.28 -6.77 -22.15
N ALA A 579 28.10 -7.87 -22.88
CA ALA A 579 28.47 -7.98 -24.29
C ALA A 579 27.43 -7.36 -25.22
N GLU A 580 26.18 -7.29 -24.77
CA GLU A 580 25.13 -6.62 -25.52
C GLU A 580 25.37 -5.12 -25.53
N PRO A 581 25.23 -4.47 -26.70
CA PRO A 581 25.35 -3.02 -26.76
C PRO A 581 24.19 -2.38 -26.00
N LEU A 582 24.47 -1.25 -25.34
CA LEU A 582 23.56 -0.55 -24.43
C LEU A 582 22.14 -0.39 -25.00
N HIS A 583 22.02 0.00 -26.27
CA HIS A 583 20.75 0.10 -26.98
C HIS A 583 19.86 -1.12 -27.07
N ARG A 584 20.45 -2.30 -26.97
CA ARG A 584 19.69 -3.55 -26.98
C ARG A 584 19.34 -4.00 -25.58
N VAL A 585 19.97 -3.43 -24.57
CA VAL A 585 19.75 -3.76 -23.17
C VAL A 585 18.52 -3.02 -22.69
N ARG A 586 17.49 -3.78 -22.34
CA ARG A 586 16.22 -3.23 -21.89
C ARG A 586 16.03 -3.31 -20.37
N ASP A 587 16.59 -4.33 -19.77
CA ASP A 587 16.54 -4.54 -18.33
C ASP A 587 17.83 -5.24 -17.90
N ILE A 588 18.37 -4.83 -16.75
CA ILE A 588 19.47 -5.47 -16.08
C ILE A 588 18.99 -5.89 -14.68
N GLY A 589 18.65 -7.15 -14.52
CA GLY A 589 18.43 -7.78 -13.22
C GLY A 589 19.75 -7.98 -12.49
N ILE A 590 19.81 -7.61 -11.22
CA ILE A 590 20.95 -7.83 -10.32
C ILE A 590 20.49 -8.76 -9.21
N ARG A 591 21.28 -9.81 -8.93
CA ARG A 591 21.08 -10.73 -7.82
C ARG A 591 22.37 -10.92 -7.05
N TRP A 592 22.27 -10.83 -5.73
CA TRP A 592 23.31 -11.26 -4.80
C TRP A 592 22.71 -12.19 -3.76
N GLU A 593 23.44 -13.25 -3.44
CA GLU A 593 23.16 -14.19 -2.37
C GLU A 593 24.36 -14.29 -1.45
N GLY A 594 24.11 -14.38 -0.14
CA GLY A 594 25.17 -14.58 0.82
C GLY A 594 24.74 -14.40 2.25
N GLN A 595 25.70 -14.48 3.16
CA GLN A 595 25.48 -14.43 4.59
C GLN A 595 26.34 -13.36 5.22
N SER A 596 25.92 -12.95 6.41
CA SER A 596 26.76 -12.19 7.30
C SER A 596 26.97 -13.01 8.57
N ALA A 597 28.22 -13.38 8.84
CA ALA A 597 28.54 -14.16 10.03
C ALA A 597 28.44 -13.33 11.32
N ALA A 598 28.49 -11.98 11.22
CA ALA A 598 28.37 -11.06 12.37
C ALA A 598 28.04 -9.57 12.04
N CYS A 599 28.01 -9.16 10.76
CA CYS A 599 27.48 -7.87 10.33
C CYS A 599 25.94 -7.82 10.47
N ASN A 600 25.39 -6.73 10.99
CA ASN A 600 23.93 -6.57 11.10
C ASN A 600 23.27 -6.22 9.76
N GLN A 601 24.04 -5.76 8.77
CA GLN A 601 23.50 -5.27 7.51
C GLN A 601 24.50 -5.35 6.35
N MET A 602 24.05 -5.89 5.23
CA MET A 602 24.71 -5.79 3.92
C MET A 602 23.89 -4.88 3.00
N SER A 603 24.56 -3.94 2.35
CA SER A 603 23.97 -3.04 1.36
C SER A 603 24.60 -3.21 -0.01
N LEU A 604 23.78 -3.08 -1.06
CA LEU A 604 24.18 -3.06 -2.47
C LEU A 604 23.95 -1.68 -3.05
N HIS A 605 24.93 -1.17 -3.78
CA HIS A 605 24.91 0.11 -4.48
C HIS A 605 25.32 -0.09 -5.93
N VAL A 606 24.85 0.78 -6.82
CA VAL A 606 25.19 0.77 -8.24
C VAL A 606 25.98 2.04 -8.57
N TRP A 607 27.04 1.89 -9.36
CA TRP A 607 27.83 3.03 -9.81
C TRP A 607 27.05 3.81 -10.88
N ASP A 608 26.89 5.11 -10.67
CA ASP A 608 26.33 6.04 -11.64
C ASP A 608 27.48 6.80 -12.30
N ASP A 609 27.70 6.55 -13.60
CA ASP A 609 28.81 7.14 -14.35
C ASP A 609 28.60 8.63 -14.63
N ALA A 610 27.34 9.04 -14.84
CA ALA A 610 26.99 10.44 -15.05
C ALA A 610 27.24 11.30 -13.80
N LEU A 611 26.96 10.76 -12.61
CA LEU A 611 27.22 11.43 -11.33
C LEU A 611 28.65 11.20 -10.79
N GLY A 612 29.34 10.18 -11.29
CA GLY A 612 30.61 9.72 -10.74
C GLY A 612 30.50 9.30 -9.28
N ASN A 613 29.40 8.64 -8.89
CA ASN A 613 29.16 8.26 -7.49
C ASN A 613 28.32 6.97 -7.34
N TRP A 614 28.35 6.38 -6.15
CA TRP A 614 27.47 5.27 -5.76
C TRP A 614 26.07 5.78 -5.44
N THR A 615 25.05 5.07 -5.92
CA THR A 615 23.65 5.51 -5.83
C THR A 615 22.69 4.41 -5.37
N ASP A 616 21.56 4.86 -4.83
CA ASP A 616 20.31 4.12 -4.94
C ASP A 616 19.77 4.29 -6.36
N ALA A 617 19.98 3.28 -7.21
CA ALA A 617 19.59 3.33 -8.62
C ALA A 617 18.08 3.48 -8.86
N ARG A 618 17.23 3.37 -7.83
CA ARG A 618 15.80 3.72 -7.97
C ARG A 618 15.52 5.22 -7.83
N THR A 619 16.32 5.91 -7.03
CA THR A 619 16.03 7.31 -6.62
C THR A 619 17.08 8.29 -7.13
N GLY A 620 18.21 7.80 -7.66
CA GLY A 620 19.35 8.61 -8.05
C GLY A 620 20.06 9.30 -6.88
N LEU A 621 19.66 9.00 -5.62
CA LEU A 621 20.27 9.60 -4.44
C LEU A 621 21.66 9.03 -4.20
N THR A 622 22.60 9.91 -3.90
CA THR A 622 24.02 9.59 -3.60
C THR A 622 24.29 9.58 -2.10
N GLY A 623 25.50 9.19 -1.69
CA GLY A 623 25.85 9.03 -0.28
C GLY A 623 25.49 7.62 0.22
N GLN A 624 25.26 7.42 1.52
CA GLN A 624 24.92 6.09 2.08
C GLN A 624 23.52 5.58 1.68
N ASN A 625 22.87 6.20 0.69
CA ASN A 625 21.60 5.76 0.12
C ASN A 625 21.85 4.51 -0.72
N ARG A 626 21.22 3.40 -0.34
CA ARG A 626 21.50 2.06 -0.87
C ARG A 626 20.43 1.60 -1.84
N TYR A 627 20.86 1.02 -2.95
CA TYR A 627 19.96 0.42 -3.92
C TYR A 627 19.26 -0.82 -3.32
N MET A 628 19.97 -1.67 -2.58
CA MET A 628 19.33 -2.74 -1.81
C MET A 628 20.02 -2.95 -0.47
N ASP A 629 19.31 -3.57 0.46
CA ASP A 629 19.90 -3.96 1.73
C ASP A 629 19.17 -5.13 2.38
N SER A 630 19.93 -5.89 3.16
CA SER A 630 19.41 -6.97 3.99
C SER A 630 19.96 -6.82 5.39
N ALA A 631 19.07 -6.91 6.37
CA ALA A 631 19.41 -7.09 7.76
C ALA A 631 19.86 -8.54 8.01
N ALA A 632 21.06 -8.88 7.52
CA ALA A 632 21.62 -10.24 7.54
C ALA A 632 22.09 -10.66 8.94
N TYR A 633 21.16 -10.81 9.88
CA TYR A 633 21.44 -11.29 11.23
C TYR A 633 21.70 -12.81 11.27
N TYR A 634 22.73 -13.23 12.03
CA TYR A 634 22.98 -14.62 12.47
C TYR A 634 23.13 -15.69 11.37
N GLN A 635 24.14 -15.59 10.49
CA GLN A 635 24.51 -16.69 9.56
C GLN A 635 23.35 -17.17 8.66
N ARG A 636 22.42 -16.27 8.31
CA ARG A 636 21.31 -16.56 7.41
C ARG A 636 21.70 -16.22 5.98
N ASP A 637 21.35 -17.12 5.07
CA ASP A 637 21.45 -16.88 3.64
C ASP A 637 20.38 -15.87 3.20
N ALA A 638 20.84 -14.76 2.62
CA ALA A 638 20.07 -13.59 2.27
C ALA A 638 20.21 -13.32 0.77
N ILE A 639 19.09 -12.96 0.14
CA ILE A 639 19.02 -12.63 -1.28
C ILE A 639 18.72 -11.13 -1.40
N LEU A 640 19.54 -10.41 -2.16
CA LEU A 640 19.27 -9.08 -2.67
C LEU A 640 19.00 -9.18 -4.17
N SER A 641 17.83 -8.73 -4.63
CA SER A 641 17.46 -8.75 -6.04
C SER A 641 16.70 -7.50 -6.46
N GLY A 642 16.92 -7.04 -7.71
CA GLY A 642 16.24 -5.89 -8.30
C GLY A 642 16.76 -5.59 -9.70
N ASN A 643 16.11 -4.66 -10.40
CA ASN A 643 16.27 -4.43 -11.84
C ASN A 643 16.66 -2.97 -12.15
N LEU A 644 17.50 -2.78 -13.17
CA LEU A 644 17.79 -1.48 -13.78
C LEU A 644 17.13 -1.44 -15.17
N ASN A 645 16.13 -0.59 -15.31
CA ASN A 645 15.19 -0.56 -16.44
C ASN A 645 14.82 0.86 -16.89
N VAL A 646 15.42 1.87 -16.26
CA VAL A 646 15.25 3.31 -16.54
C VAL A 646 16.65 3.92 -16.55
N ASP A 647 16.92 4.83 -17.50
CA ASP A 647 18.23 5.48 -17.67
C ASP A 647 19.41 4.50 -17.62
N ILE A 648 19.30 3.33 -18.26
CA ILE A 648 20.31 2.25 -18.13
C ILE A 648 21.72 2.76 -18.48
N GLY A 649 21.83 3.70 -19.42
CA GLY A 649 23.10 4.34 -19.80
C GLY A 649 23.82 5.08 -18.68
N ARG A 650 23.14 5.41 -17.57
CA ARG A 650 23.78 5.95 -16.36
C ARG A 650 24.58 4.91 -15.60
N TYR A 651 24.18 3.64 -15.69
CA TYR A 651 24.72 2.54 -14.89
C TYR A 651 25.55 1.54 -15.72
N LEU A 652 25.25 1.43 -17.02
CA LEU A 652 25.94 0.62 -18.00
C LEU A 652 26.62 1.53 -19.01
N THR A 653 27.95 1.53 -19.03
CA THR A 653 28.72 2.34 -19.97
C THR A 653 28.66 1.80 -21.41
N ASN A 654 29.02 2.62 -22.40
CA ASN A 654 29.05 2.21 -23.82
C ASN A 654 30.04 1.06 -24.12
N ASP A 655 31.05 0.84 -23.27
CA ASP A 655 31.94 -0.33 -23.33
C ASP A 655 31.44 -1.53 -22.49
N GLY A 656 30.18 -1.47 -22.05
CA GLY A 656 29.47 -2.56 -21.39
C GLY A 656 29.75 -2.70 -19.89
N LYS A 657 30.32 -1.70 -19.22
CA LYS A 657 30.72 -1.82 -17.81
C LYS A 657 29.57 -1.48 -16.86
N LEU A 658 29.15 -2.49 -16.09
CA LEU A 658 28.26 -2.34 -14.94
C LEU A 658 29.04 -2.61 -13.65
N THR A 659 29.02 -1.68 -12.69
CA THR A 659 29.78 -1.82 -11.44
C THR A 659 28.86 -1.79 -10.21
N LEU A 660 28.98 -2.82 -9.37
CA LEU A 660 28.20 -3.03 -8.16
C LEU A 660 29.12 -2.95 -6.92
N LEU A 661 28.61 -2.37 -5.83
CA LEU A 661 29.28 -2.30 -4.54
C LEU A 661 28.46 -3.02 -3.48
N LEU A 662 29.06 -4.02 -2.83
CA LEU A 662 28.58 -4.61 -1.59
C LEU A 662 29.33 -3.98 -0.41
N TYR A 663 28.59 -3.35 0.50
CA TYR A 663 29.13 -2.69 1.69
C TYR A 663 28.44 -3.12 2.99
N GLY A 664 29.23 -3.56 3.96
CA GLY A 664 28.77 -4.01 5.29
C GLY A 664 29.11 -2.98 6.38
N GLN A 665 28.10 -2.44 7.04
CA GLN A 665 28.20 -1.22 7.87
C GLN A 665 28.80 -1.39 9.28
N ARG A 666 29.59 -2.45 9.55
CA ARG A 666 30.24 -2.63 10.86
C ARG A 666 31.65 -3.14 10.78
N SER A 667 32.49 -2.58 11.65
CA SER A 667 33.89 -2.98 11.71
C SER A 667 34.11 -4.34 12.33
N ALA A 668 35.24 -4.96 12.00
CA ALA A 668 35.70 -6.25 12.52
C ALA A 668 34.86 -7.51 12.16
N ASN A 669 33.95 -7.43 11.19
CA ASN A 669 33.08 -8.55 10.80
C ASN A 669 33.28 -8.91 9.32
N ASN A 670 33.44 -10.20 9.01
CA ASN A 670 33.53 -10.69 7.63
C ASN A 670 32.14 -10.82 6.97
N SER A 671 32.12 -10.87 5.64
CA SER A 671 30.96 -11.20 4.82
C SER A 671 31.14 -12.55 4.15
N VAL A 672 30.03 -13.19 3.82
CA VAL A 672 29.95 -14.45 3.09
C VAL A 672 29.10 -14.21 1.85
N HIS A 673 29.54 -14.72 0.71
CA HIS A 673 28.89 -14.56 -0.58
C HIS A 673 28.71 -15.96 -1.18
N ASP A 674 27.54 -16.24 -1.75
CA ASP A 674 27.20 -17.54 -2.36
C ASP A 674 26.98 -17.41 -3.87
N HIS A 675 26.29 -16.35 -4.29
CA HIS A 675 26.00 -16.14 -5.71
C HIS A 675 25.95 -14.64 -6.03
N VAL A 676 26.53 -14.24 -7.15
CA VAL A 676 26.31 -12.91 -7.72
C VAL A 676 26.03 -13.11 -9.21
N GLN A 677 24.90 -12.57 -9.65
CA GLN A 677 24.40 -12.73 -11.01
C GLN A 677 23.85 -11.40 -11.52
N VAL A 678 24.10 -11.14 -12.79
CA VAL A 678 23.43 -10.11 -13.57
C VAL A 678 22.67 -10.79 -14.69
N THR A 679 21.43 -10.38 -14.94
CA THR A 679 20.57 -10.93 -15.99
C THR A 679 20.17 -9.80 -16.90
N VAL A 680 20.49 -9.90 -18.19
CA VAL A 680 20.25 -8.86 -19.18
C VAL A 680 19.12 -9.31 -20.08
N LEU A 681 18.04 -8.52 -20.13
CA LEU A 681 16.98 -8.70 -21.10
C LEU A 681 17.28 -7.85 -22.33
N VAL A 682 17.35 -8.53 -23.47
CA VAL A 682 17.80 -7.97 -24.74
C VAL A 682 16.59 -7.82 -25.65
N ASN A 683 16.34 -6.61 -26.13
CA ASN A 683 15.33 -6.39 -27.16
C ASN A 683 15.78 -7.05 -28.48
N GLU A 684 14.90 -7.87 -29.06
CA GLU A 684 15.17 -8.54 -30.33
C GLU A 684 15.07 -7.58 -31.52
N CYS A 685 14.37 -6.44 -31.38
CA CYS A 685 14.22 -5.39 -32.40
C CYS A 685 14.83 -4.05 -31.94
N ALA A 686 16.06 -3.74 -32.31
CA ALA A 686 16.62 -2.42 -32.04
C ALA A 686 15.94 -1.36 -32.93
N GLY A 687 15.33 -0.33 -32.33
CA GLY A 687 14.62 0.73 -33.04
C GLY A 687 13.12 0.49 -33.26
N ASP A 688 12.55 -0.55 -32.67
CA ASP A 688 11.09 -0.70 -32.49
C ASP A 688 10.73 0.05 -31.20
N PHE A 689 10.28 1.30 -31.35
CA PHE A 689 10.03 2.20 -30.22
C PHE A 689 8.60 2.14 -29.70
N ASN A 690 7.69 1.58 -30.49
CA ASN A 690 6.32 1.33 -30.06
C ASN A 690 6.10 -0.12 -29.58
N ASP A 691 7.16 -0.93 -29.57
CA ASP A 691 7.18 -2.34 -29.14
C ASP A 691 6.11 -3.17 -29.88
N ASP A 692 5.84 -2.88 -31.17
CA ASP A 692 4.84 -3.58 -31.98
C ASP A 692 5.37 -4.82 -32.71
N GLY A 693 6.66 -5.12 -32.52
CA GLY A 693 7.36 -6.25 -33.13
C GLY A 693 7.88 -5.95 -34.54
N ALA A 694 7.84 -4.70 -35.00
CA ALA A 694 8.37 -4.27 -36.28
C ALA A 694 8.99 -2.86 -36.25
N VAL A 695 10.11 -2.68 -36.94
CA VAL A 695 10.70 -1.35 -37.11
C VAL A 695 10.11 -0.70 -38.36
N THR A 696 9.23 0.27 -38.20
CA THR A 696 8.44 0.86 -39.28
C THR A 696 8.56 2.38 -39.37
N GLN A 697 7.72 2.98 -40.25
CA GLN A 697 7.61 4.44 -40.34
C GLN A 697 7.09 5.06 -39.04
N VAL A 698 6.35 4.30 -38.21
CA VAL A 698 5.86 4.80 -36.91
C VAL A 698 7.04 5.07 -35.98
N ASP A 699 7.99 4.13 -35.90
CA ASP A 699 9.20 4.25 -35.08
C ASP A 699 10.10 5.37 -35.57
N LEU A 700 10.27 5.48 -36.89
CA LEU A 700 10.97 6.64 -37.48
C LEU A 700 10.28 7.96 -37.09
N GLY A 701 8.95 7.97 -37.01
CA GLY A 701 8.18 9.12 -36.54
C GLY A 701 8.46 9.46 -35.07
N ILE A 702 8.54 8.44 -34.21
CA ILE A 702 8.87 8.60 -32.77
C ILE A 702 10.27 9.18 -32.60
N LEU A 703 11.26 8.62 -33.30
CA LEU A 703 12.64 9.13 -33.27
C LEU A 703 12.71 10.58 -33.74
N LEU A 704 12.14 10.88 -34.91
CA LEU A 704 12.20 12.22 -35.48
C LEU A 704 11.45 13.26 -34.62
N ALA A 705 10.41 12.85 -33.89
CA ALA A 705 9.72 13.72 -32.95
C ALA A 705 10.59 14.10 -31.74
N ASN A 706 11.59 13.27 -31.41
CA ASN A 706 12.51 13.46 -30.29
C ASN A 706 13.92 13.86 -30.73
N TYR A 707 14.15 14.12 -32.03
CA TYR A 707 15.47 14.49 -32.54
C TYR A 707 16.02 15.76 -31.88
N GLY A 708 17.23 15.66 -31.33
CA GLY A 708 17.91 16.68 -30.54
C GLY A 708 17.50 16.71 -29.06
N CYS A 709 16.72 15.74 -28.59
CA CYS A 709 16.43 15.54 -27.18
C CYS A 709 17.69 15.04 -26.45
N THR A 710 17.83 15.38 -25.16
CA THR A 710 18.95 14.96 -24.30
C THR A 710 18.38 14.50 -22.95
N GLY A 711 18.81 13.36 -22.44
CA GLY A 711 18.26 12.70 -21.25
C GLY A 711 17.43 11.45 -21.62
N ASP A 712 16.36 11.18 -20.86
CA ASP A 712 15.42 10.08 -21.12
C ASP A 712 14.47 10.44 -22.27
N CYS A 713 14.89 10.12 -23.50
CA CYS A 713 14.22 10.53 -24.72
C CYS A 713 13.72 9.31 -25.49
N ALA A 714 12.42 9.27 -25.80
CA ALA A 714 11.86 8.24 -26.65
C ALA A 714 12.44 8.35 -28.07
N GLY A 715 13.34 7.46 -28.48
CA GLY A 715 14.02 7.60 -29.76
C GLY A 715 15.54 7.49 -29.70
N ASP A 716 16.11 7.49 -28.49
CA ASP A 716 17.51 7.14 -28.24
C ASP A 716 17.62 5.63 -28.48
N VAL A 717 17.88 5.25 -29.74
CA VAL A 717 18.14 3.85 -30.04
C VAL A 717 19.41 3.51 -29.31
N ASP A 718 20.50 4.25 -29.51
CA ASP A 718 21.85 3.78 -29.23
C ASP A 718 22.25 3.79 -27.72
N GLY A 719 21.43 4.44 -26.91
CA GLY A 719 21.42 4.50 -25.45
C GLY A 719 22.37 5.56 -24.88
N ASP A 720 22.93 6.45 -25.70
CA ASP A 720 23.97 7.39 -25.28
C ASP A 720 23.45 8.62 -24.53
N GLY A 721 22.12 8.73 -24.36
CA GLY A 721 21.46 9.78 -23.62
C GLY A 721 21.14 11.02 -24.46
N ASP A 722 21.26 10.96 -25.78
CA ASP A 722 20.63 11.91 -26.69
C ASP A 722 19.94 11.23 -27.89
N VAL A 723 19.21 12.00 -28.69
CA VAL A 723 18.59 11.50 -29.92
C VAL A 723 19.17 12.26 -31.09
N ASP A 724 20.03 11.64 -31.87
CA ASP A 724 20.76 12.33 -32.93
C ASP A 724 20.86 11.54 -34.25
N GLN A 725 21.88 11.84 -35.04
CA GLN A 725 22.09 11.19 -36.32
C GLN A 725 22.48 9.72 -36.17
N SER A 726 23.11 9.36 -35.06
CA SER A 726 23.50 8.01 -34.68
C SER A 726 22.27 7.12 -34.51
N ASP A 727 21.28 7.58 -33.72
CA ASP A 727 20.00 6.88 -33.54
C ASP A 727 19.24 6.71 -34.83
N LEU A 728 19.17 7.79 -35.63
CA LEU A 728 18.52 7.72 -36.92
C LEU A 728 19.20 6.68 -37.82
N GLY A 729 20.53 6.61 -37.78
CA GLY A 729 21.32 5.59 -38.47
C GLY A 729 21.01 4.18 -37.98
N ALA A 730 20.92 4.00 -36.65
CA ALA A 730 20.64 2.73 -36.00
C ALA A 730 19.22 2.22 -36.31
N LEU A 731 18.20 3.08 -36.22
CA LEU A 731 16.83 2.74 -36.62
C LEU A 731 16.75 2.39 -38.10
N LEU A 732 17.36 3.20 -38.98
CA LEU A 732 17.33 2.95 -40.42
C LEU A 732 18.04 1.65 -40.82
N ALA A 733 19.03 1.20 -40.04
CA ALA A 733 19.68 -0.09 -40.24
C ALA A 733 18.74 -1.27 -39.98
N ASN A 734 17.75 -1.10 -39.11
CA ASN A 734 16.74 -2.12 -38.77
C ASN A 734 15.39 -1.87 -39.45
N PHE A 735 15.23 -0.79 -40.21
CA PHE A 735 13.96 -0.41 -40.84
C PHE A 735 13.40 -1.50 -41.76
N GLY A 736 12.15 -1.89 -41.51
CA GLY A 736 11.45 -2.98 -42.19
C GLY A 736 11.75 -4.36 -41.62
N GLN A 737 12.55 -4.48 -40.55
CA GLN A 737 12.63 -5.74 -39.79
C GLN A 737 11.30 -6.01 -39.11
N SER A 738 10.91 -7.28 -39.13
CA SER A 738 9.85 -7.85 -38.30
C SER A 738 10.51 -8.90 -37.42
N CYS A 739 10.17 -8.89 -36.14
CA CYS A 739 10.68 -9.84 -35.14
C CYS A 739 9.60 -10.83 -34.69
N LEU A 740 8.54 -10.95 -35.50
CA LEU A 740 7.52 -12.00 -35.39
C LEU A 740 8.11 -13.37 -35.73
#